data_AF-A0A0M0JAD0-F1
#
_entry.id   AF-A0A0M0JAD0-F1
#
_cell.length_a   1.000
_cell.length_b   1.000
_cell.length_c   1.000
_cell.angle_alpha   90.00
_cell.angle_beta   90.00
_cell.angle_gamma   90.00
#
_symmetry.space_group_name_H-M   'P 1'
#
loop_
_entity.id
_entity.type
_entity.pdbx_description
1 polymer ?
#
loop_
_entity_poly.entity_id
_entity_poly.type
_entity_poly.pdbx_seq_one_letter_code
_entity_poly.pdbx_strand_id
1 'polypeptide(L)'
;MKAGCSTSSTMLLAAVGLTAAVDKLTLPTFLNSHMALQRAPLSARLWGWASPNATVTAAMDVESVKATPDADGLWIVELPPQPASTGKTIIVTDGTTRITLDDVAFGDVYLCSGQSNMEFSVNAAFNSTLEIADSVNYPDLRLATVQRAMSDKPEQDAPSKANYTWARSSPAAFAPAGGDNFSWFSATCYFFGREVYKVLGNGKVPIGLIASDWGGQSVESFSSPEALADRTCGGTLPGHAAASSSQDYPSPPGSPGLSQAARPPGLALPADEPWPGPSQLWNAMIYPLRLMRFTGATWYQGEANWADPPGYSCRFPAMIADWRRQFGLPDLSFFYVQLAPYRLDFSRFRLAQGAALQLPKVGFAVAIDLGDLTSPYDAIHPRRKQEVGRRLALSARAIQYADRSVVYQGPTLSAAQFVSSNTIWGTSYGARLSFVPGTADGLHAAGTADCVACCEESPFEVMDATGLWTRAAMGITGDEVSLRGVPHPIQGIRFDFEGMPQCSLYNGVGGPDNHQGLAAPPFQYCAYGTHDGQPAWAASCEPNECAPVGIPVPSAGVAVAVAALGFTVLVPLPQFFKLAKARSSAGVSLFTVIITMFSSMLNVGAALITKWRQITACGHLGWSCVPNLLDLFQNIQVAIIAAIQLVMVVAYPPNAKRARAMAATTLGMAIILWVACVCASLAAPCGKRTLAFAAVQRSAGSLAALVHYAPQLLATWRHRASGSLSLLTYTLQVVGGYLNIYQSITQGVSPWPVWTPWLISTSMQNAVLVSAFVFDARRWRARQRARGKDSAGAVLKALFQSPPLGNYSYDAFTGNSPTVGGLRRPRANAEGKALVVFNIERNVQLAIGRPRVEGRFNDREFVKLRQFALEGATARET
;
A
#
# COMPACT_ATOMS: atom_id res chain seq x y z
N MET A 1 -14.62 64.10 41.23
CA MET A 1 -13.17 63.90 41.46
C MET A 1 -12.42 64.43 40.24
N LYS A 2 -11.37 65.22 40.49
CA LYS A 2 -10.58 66.00 39.54
C LYS A 2 -9.52 65.15 38.82
N ALA A 3 -9.16 65.62 37.62
CA ALA A 3 -7.83 65.59 36.96
C ALA A 3 -7.28 64.22 36.50
N GLY A 4 -6.53 64.09 35.39
CA GLY A 4 -6.03 65.06 34.42
C GLY A 4 -5.01 64.42 33.45
N CYS A 5 -4.96 64.95 32.22
CA CYS A 5 -3.85 65.05 31.25
C CYS A 5 -2.45 64.46 31.57
N SER A 6 -1.83 63.70 30.65
CA SER A 6 -1.03 64.23 29.52
C SER A 6 -0.05 63.18 28.95
N THR A 7 0.03 63.19 27.61
CA THR A 7 1.15 62.85 26.70
C THR A 7 2.48 62.36 27.29
N SER A 8 2.91 61.18 26.83
CA SER A 8 4.34 60.84 26.69
C SER A 8 4.61 60.35 25.28
N SER A 9 5.31 61.18 24.53
CA SER A 9 5.92 60.86 23.24
C SER A 9 7.00 59.80 23.46
N THR A 10 6.77 58.57 22.99
CA THR A 10 7.83 57.57 22.87
C THR A 10 8.38 57.63 21.45
N MET A 11 9.56 58.22 21.34
CA MET A 11 10.40 58.24 20.13
C MET A 11 10.61 56.79 19.66
N LEU A 12 10.10 56.46 18.48
CA LEU A 12 10.40 55.21 17.79
C LEU A 12 11.83 55.33 17.26
N LEU A 13 12.83 54.85 18.01
CA LEU A 13 14.16 54.60 17.45
C LEU A 13 14.00 53.44 16.46
N ALA A 14 13.83 53.77 15.18
CA ALA A 14 14.11 52.83 14.11
C ALA A 14 15.61 52.53 14.17
N ALA A 15 15.96 51.40 14.80
CA ALA A 15 17.25 50.77 14.55
C ALA A 15 17.23 50.32 13.08
N VAL A 16 17.59 51.24 12.18
CA VAL A 16 18.08 50.88 10.85
C VAL A 16 19.34 50.08 11.14
N GLY A 17 19.21 48.76 11.16
CA GLY A 17 20.37 47.89 11.07
C GLY A 17 21.05 48.26 9.76
N LEU A 18 22.17 48.98 9.84
CA LEU A 18 23.10 49.06 8.73
C LEU A 18 23.56 47.62 8.49
N THR A 19 22.94 46.95 7.52
CA THR A 19 23.61 45.88 6.81
C THR A 19 24.90 46.49 6.27
N ALA A 20 26.04 45.94 6.68
CA ALA A 20 27.33 46.38 6.15
C ALA A 20 27.26 46.24 4.63
N ALA A 21 27.23 47.38 3.92
CA ALA A 21 27.27 47.38 2.47
C ALA A 21 28.56 46.69 2.03
N VAL A 22 28.45 45.73 1.11
CA VAL A 22 29.63 45.10 0.51
C VAL A 22 30.28 46.14 -0.41
N ASP A 23 31.35 46.77 0.07
CA ASP A 23 32.01 47.88 -0.65
C ASP A 23 32.94 47.41 -1.79
N LYS A 24 33.09 46.10 -2.00
CA LYS A 24 34.03 45.54 -2.98
C LYS A 24 33.47 44.34 -3.72
N LEU A 25 33.70 44.29 -5.04
CA LEU A 25 33.41 43.11 -5.86
C LEU A 25 34.14 41.87 -5.35
N THR A 26 33.37 40.82 -5.05
CA THR A 26 33.85 39.50 -4.64
C THR A 26 33.07 38.40 -5.36
N LEU A 27 33.69 37.22 -5.45
CA LEU A 27 33.06 35.98 -5.89
C LEU A 27 33.06 34.98 -4.71
N PRO A 28 32.15 34.00 -4.67
CA PRO A 28 32.33 32.82 -3.85
C PRO A 28 33.69 32.19 -4.15
N THR A 29 34.38 31.70 -3.13
CA THR A 29 35.72 31.09 -3.28
C THR A 29 35.72 29.91 -4.25
N PHE A 30 34.57 29.27 -4.44
CA PHE A 30 34.35 28.18 -5.37
C PHE A 30 34.39 28.59 -6.86
N LEU A 31 34.05 29.84 -7.20
CA LEU A 31 34.17 30.36 -8.57
C LEU A 31 35.60 30.88 -8.80
N ASN A 32 36.44 30.01 -9.37
CA ASN A 32 37.88 30.25 -9.47
C ASN A 32 38.45 29.75 -10.81
N SER A 33 39.70 30.08 -11.11
CA SER A 33 40.44 29.57 -12.27
C SER A 33 40.48 28.04 -12.31
N HIS A 34 40.66 27.46 -13.50
CA HIS A 34 40.63 26.03 -13.81
C HIS A 34 39.26 25.33 -13.66
N MET A 35 38.20 26.06 -13.31
CA MET A 35 36.87 25.49 -13.12
C MET A 35 36.23 24.98 -14.41
N ALA A 36 35.22 24.12 -14.25
CA ALA A 36 34.29 23.78 -15.31
C ALA A 36 32.92 24.43 -15.07
N LEU A 37 32.41 25.11 -16.09
CA LEU A 37 31.06 25.65 -16.16
C LEU A 37 30.20 24.81 -17.11
N GLN A 38 28.90 24.76 -16.84
CA GLN A 38 27.97 24.02 -17.68
C GLN A 38 27.94 24.57 -19.12
N ARG A 39 28.15 23.70 -20.10
CA ARG A 39 28.00 24.01 -21.52
C ARG A 39 26.54 24.12 -21.95
N ALA A 40 26.34 24.66 -23.15
CA ALA A 40 25.08 24.74 -23.87
C ALA A 40 24.35 23.38 -23.91
N PRO A 41 23.00 23.38 -23.91
CA PRO A 41 22.11 24.52 -24.14
C PRO A 41 21.84 25.42 -22.92
N LEU A 42 22.32 25.06 -21.73
CA LEU A 42 22.16 25.89 -20.54
C LEU A 42 23.15 27.08 -20.56
N SER A 43 22.69 28.22 -20.04
CA SER A 43 23.54 29.37 -19.76
C SER A 43 24.25 29.15 -18.42
N ALA A 44 25.59 29.14 -18.43
CA ALA A 44 26.37 29.13 -17.20
C ALA A 44 26.15 30.42 -16.40
N ARG A 45 26.20 30.32 -15.07
CA ARG A 45 26.01 31.45 -14.18
C ARG A 45 27.31 31.84 -13.51
N LEU A 46 27.54 33.13 -13.37
CA LEU A 46 28.47 33.70 -12.41
C LEU A 46 27.68 34.57 -11.45
N TRP A 47 28.11 34.58 -10.20
CA TRP A 47 27.48 35.38 -9.16
C TRP A 47 28.51 35.79 -8.13
N GLY A 48 28.14 36.77 -7.31
CA GLY A 48 28.98 37.26 -6.24
C GLY A 48 28.34 38.47 -5.56
N TRP A 49 29.17 39.23 -4.86
CA TRP A 49 28.72 40.43 -4.17
C TRP A 49 29.47 41.65 -4.66
N ALA A 50 28.79 42.79 -4.71
CA ALA A 50 29.37 44.09 -5.00
C ALA A 50 28.47 45.17 -4.39
N SER A 51 28.91 46.43 -4.45
CA SER A 51 28.12 47.53 -3.89
C SER A 51 26.75 47.64 -4.56
N PRO A 52 25.66 47.84 -3.78
CA PRO A 52 24.33 48.05 -4.35
C PRO A 52 24.34 49.17 -5.40
N ASN A 53 23.64 48.97 -6.52
CA ASN A 53 23.62 49.86 -7.69
C ASN A 53 24.92 49.97 -8.50
N ALA A 54 25.99 49.24 -8.16
CA ALA A 54 27.15 49.11 -9.05
C ALA A 54 26.74 48.42 -10.37
N THR A 55 27.58 48.51 -11.40
CA THR A 55 27.39 47.73 -12.63
C THR A 55 28.51 46.71 -12.75
N VAL A 56 28.21 45.45 -12.49
CA VAL A 56 29.15 44.35 -12.67
C VAL A 56 29.09 43.88 -14.12
N THR A 57 30.24 43.82 -14.77
CA THR A 57 30.41 43.31 -16.14
C THR A 57 31.25 42.03 -16.10
N ALA A 58 30.73 40.94 -16.67
CA ALA A 58 31.49 39.74 -16.96
C ALA A 58 31.76 39.66 -18.46
N ALA A 59 33.02 39.62 -18.85
CA ALA A 59 33.46 39.57 -20.24
C ALA A 59 34.20 38.26 -20.52
N MET A 60 33.89 37.64 -21.66
CA MET A 60 34.51 36.42 -22.15
C MET A 60 34.62 36.51 -23.67
N ASP A 61 35.83 36.32 -24.20
CA ASP A 61 36.14 36.56 -25.61
C ASP A 61 35.70 37.97 -26.07
N VAL A 62 34.80 38.06 -27.05
CA VAL A 62 34.22 39.32 -27.57
C VAL A 62 32.88 39.68 -26.94
N GLU A 63 32.35 38.81 -26.09
CA GLU A 63 31.04 38.95 -25.47
C GLU A 63 31.17 39.52 -24.05
N SER A 64 30.21 40.36 -23.66
CA SER A 64 30.12 40.86 -22.29
C SER A 64 28.67 40.94 -21.84
N VAL A 65 28.43 40.50 -20.61
CA VAL A 65 27.13 40.58 -19.94
C VAL A 65 27.24 41.44 -18.69
N LYS A 66 26.15 42.12 -18.33
CA LYS A 66 26.11 43.02 -17.18
C LYS A 66 25.03 42.61 -16.20
N ALA A 67 25.28 42.82 -14.92
CA ALA A 67 24.29 42.74 -13.86
C ALA A 67 24.41 43.94 -12.92
N THR A 68 23.29 44.26 -12.29
CA THR A 68 23.22 45.23 -11.20
C THR A 68 22.99 44.47 -9.91
N PRO A 69 23.86 44.61 -8.90
CA PRO A 69 23.65 44.01 -7.59
C PRO A 69 22.34 44.48 -6.96
N ASP A 70 21.66 43.57 -6.27
CA ASP A 70 20.44 43.87 -5.53
C ASP A 70 20.71 44.64 -4.22
N ALA A 71 19.67 44.81 -3.38
CA ALA A 71 19.78 45.53 -2.11
C ALA A 71 20.75 44.86 -1.11
N ASP A 72 20.94 43.54 -1.22
CA ASP A 72 21.86 42.76 -0.40
C ASP A 72 23.26 42.66 -1.06
N GLY A 73 23.44 43.32 -2.22
CA GLY A 73 24.67 43.33 -3.00
C GLY A 73 24.89 42.09 -3.84
N LEU A 74 23.95 41.15 -3.90
CA LEU A 74 24.06 39.95 -4.74
C LEU A 74 23.85 40.33 -6.21
N TRP A 75 24.76 39.90 -7.07
CA TRP A 75 24.59 39.98 -8.52
C TRP A 75 24.69 38.59 -9.14
N ILE A 76 23.96 38.38 -10.23
CA ILE A 76 23.97 37.15 -11.01
C ILE A 76 24.00 37.53 -12.49
N VAL A 77 24.94 36.97 -13.23
CA VAL A 77 24.97 37.05 -14.70
C VAL A 77 24.83 35.65 -15.29
N GLU A 78 24.09 35.55 -16.38
CA GLU A 78 24.05 34.37 -17.21
C GLU A 78 24.95 34.62 -18.44
N LEU A 79 25.99 33.81 -18.58
CA LEU A 79 26.85 33.83 -19.76
C LEU A 79 26.07 33.25 -20.95
N PRO A 80 26.26 33.79 -22.17
CA PRO A 80 25.68 33.19 -23.37
C PRO A 80 26.05 31.70 -23.47
N PRO A 81 25.11 30.80 -23.82
CA PRO A 81 25.38 29.36 -23.89
C PRO A 81 26.60 29.04 -24.75
N GLN A 82 27.59 28.36 -24.16
CA GLN A 82 28.85 28.04 -24.83
C GLN A 82 28.91 26.57 -25.26
N PRO A 83 29.43 26.24 -26.44
CA PRO A 83 29.76 24.86 -26.79
C PRO A 83 30.89 24.32 -25.88
N ALA A 84 31.09 23.00 -25.91
CA ALA A 84 32.19 22.37 -25.18
C ALA A 84 33.54 22.98 -25.61
N SER A 85 34.32 23.48 -24.65
CA SER A 85 35.59 24.16 -24.90
C SER A 85 36.43 24.28 -23.62
N THR A 86 37.72 24.60 -23.77
CA THR A 86 38.66 24.78 -22.65
C THR A 86 39.52 26.03 -22.87
N GLY A 87 40.26 26.45 -21.85
CA GLY A 87 41.21 27.55 -21.96
C GLY A 87 40.56 28.94 -22.07
N LYS A 88 39.30 29.10 -21.67
CA LYS A 88 38.62 30.41 -21.70
C LYS A 88 39.12 31.29 -20.55
N THR A 89 39.20 32.58 -20.79
CA THR A 89 39.43 33.60 -19.75
C THR A 89 38.17 34.43 -19.58
N ILE A 90 37.71 34.55 -18.34
CA ILE A 90 36.57 35.40 -17.97
C ILE A 90 37.05 36.50 -17.05
N ILE A 91 36.71 37.74 -17.38
CA ILE A 91 37.03 38.92 -16.59
C ILE A 91 35.76 39.48 -15.98
N VAL A 92 35.69 39.57 -14.66
CA VAL A 92 34.60 40.20 -13.91
C VAL A 92 35.08 41.51 -13.32
N THR A 93 34.35 42.60 -13.57
CA THR A 93 34.71 43.93 -13.07
C THR A 93 33.50 44.79 -12.75
N ASP A 94 33.59 45.62 -11.71
CA ASP A 94 32.62 46.67 -11.37
C ASP A 94 33.08 48.07 -11.84
N GLY A 95 34.16 48.13 -12.63
CA GLY A 95 34.83 49.37 -13.05
C GLY A 95 35.98 49.81 -12.13
N THR A 96 36.04 49.31 -10.90
CA THR A 96 37.09 49.62 -9.92
C THR A 96 37.95 48.41 -9.56
N THR A 97 37.30 47.27 -9.33
CA THR A 97 37.91 45.98 -9.02
C THR A 97 37.84 45.10 -10.27
N ARG A 98 38.88 44.29 -10.50
CA ARG A 98 38.96 43.34 -11.60
C ARG A 98 39.36 41.97 -11.08
N ILE A 99 38.54 40.96 -11.35
CA ILE A 99 38.81 39.55 -11.06
C ILE A 99 38.96 38.84 -12.40
N THR A 100 40.02 38.04 -12.56
CA THR A 100 40.28 37.26 -13.78
C THR A 100 40.21 35.77 -13.42
N LEU A 101 39.39 35.02 -14.14
CA LEU A 101 39.24 33.57 -14.04
C LEU A 101 39.86 32.97 -15.30
N ASP A 102 40.96 32.26 -15.14
CA ASP A 102 41.75 31.69 -16.25
C ASP A 102 41.53 30.19 -16.39
N ASP A 103 41.76 29.67 -17.61
CA ASP A 103 41.60 28.25 -17.95
C ASP A 103 40.23 27.68 -17.55
N VAL A 104 39.17 28.46 -17.81
CA VAL A 104 37.78 28.03 -17.62
C VAL A 104 37.39 27.08 -18.75
N ALA A 105 36.81 25.93 -18.37
CA ALA A 105 36.24 24.96 -19.29
C ALA A 105 34.71 25.09 -19.35
N PHE A 106 34.13 24.91 -20.53
CA PHE A 106 32.70 24.69 -20.71
C PHE A 106 32.47 23.22 -21.03
N GLY A 107 31.78 22.53 -20.13
CA GLY A 107 31.63 21.08 -20.12
C GLY A 107 30.36 20.62 -19.42
N ASP A 108 30.22 19.32 -19.21
CA ASP A 108 29.12 18.78 -18.40
C ASP A 108 29.57 18.73 -16.93
N VAL A 109 28.81 19.37 -16.04
CA VAL A 109 29.16 19.50 -14.61
C VAL A 109 28.28 18.59 -13.76
N TYR A 110 28.91 17.83 -12.88
CA TYR A 110 28.25 16.88 -11.98
C TYR A 110 28.55 17.18 -10.50
N LEU A 111 27.49 17.16 -9.69
CA LEU A 111 27.59 17.18 -8.23
C LEU A 111 27.64 15.74 -7.70
N CYS A 112 28.73 15.38 -7.05
CA CYS A 112 28.92 14.09 -6.39
C CYS A 112 28.70 14.26 -4.90
N SER A 113 27.68 13.60 -4.35
CA SER A 113 27.31 13.77 -2.94
C SER A 113 26.92 12.45 -2.27
N GLY A 114 26.83 12.46 -0.95
CA GLY A 114 26.50 11.31 -0.13
C GLY A 114 27.45 11.17 1.04
N GLN A 115 27.58 9.95 1.55
CA GLN A 115 28.35 9.67 2.76
C GLN A 115 29.70 9.02 2.45
N SER A 116 30.21 8.19 3.37
CA SER A 116 31.58 7.69 3.39
C SER A 116 32.00 6.93 2.14
N ASN A 117 31.06 6.23 1.47
CA ASN A 117 31.34 5.55 0.20
C ASN A 117 31.40 6.50 -1.02
N MET A 118 30.81 7.70 -0.94
CA MET A 118 31.09 8.80 -1.86
C MET A 118 32.41 9.48 -1.48
N GLU A 119 32.66 9.77 -0.21
CA GLU A 119 33.89 10.41 0.30
C GLU A 119 35.15 9.55 0.07
N PHE A 120 34.98 8.23 -0.08
CA PHE A 120 36.06 7.26 -0.27
C PHE A 120 37.04 7.67 -1.38
N SER A 121 38.30 7.90 -1.03
CA SER A 121 39.28 8.51 -1.94
C SER A 121 39.84 7.56 -3.00
N VAL A 122 40.29 8.12 -4.13
CA VAL A 122 41.00 7.37 -5.18
C VAL A 122 42.20 6.60 -4.62
N ASN A 123 42.92 7.19 -3.65
CA ASN A 123 44.13 6.60 -3.05
C ASN A 123 43.83 5.29 -2.30
N ALA A 124 42.60 5.15 -1.80
CA ALA A 124 42.13 3.98 -1.05
C ALA A 124 41.53 2.89 -1.94
N ALA A 125 41.25 3.17 -3.23
CA ALA A 125 40.65 2.21 -4.16
C ALA A 125 41.65 1.12 -4.58
N PHE A 126 41.14 0.02 -5.13
CA PHE A 126 42.03 -0.99 -5.75
C PHE A 126 42.82 -0.37 -6.90
N ASN A 127 44.04 -0.83 -7.13
CA ASN A 127 44.95 -0.33 -8.18
C ASN A 127 45.22 1.19 -8.16
N SER A 128 45.01 1.86 -7.02
CA SER A 128 45.06 3.32 -6.90
C SER A 128 46.32 3.95 -7.52
N THR A 129 47.49 3.35 -7.33
CA THR A 129 48.75 3.85 -7.92
C THR A 129 48.69 3.95 -9.45
N LEU A 130 48.13 2.93 -10.13
CA LEU A 130 47.99 2.91 -11.58
C LEU A 130 46.91 3.90 -12.03
N GLU A 131 45.80 3.98 -11.31
CA GLU A 131 44.70 4.90 -11.61
C GLU A 131 45.11 6.37 -11.49
N ILE A 132 45.89 6.70 -10.45
CA ILE A 132 46.43 8.04 -10.24
C ILE A 132 47.47 8.37 -11.32
N ALA A 133 48.33 7.43 -11.69
CA ALA A 133 49.30 7.64 -12.77
C ALA A 133 48.61 7.87 -14.13
N ASP A 134 47.55 7.09 -14.43
CA ASP A 134 46.75 7.22 -15.66
C ASP A 134 45.98 8.55 -15.72
N SER A 135 45.74 9.19 -14.59
CA SER A 135 44.93 10.42 -14.52
C SER A 135 45.41 11.57 -15.41
N VAL A 136 46.72 11.62 -15.72
CA VAL A 136 47.32 12.60 -16.65
C VAL A 136 46.71 12.54 -18.06
N ASN A 137 46.13 11.40 -18.44
CA ASN A 137 45.51 11.18 -19.75
C ASN A 137 44.11 11.83 -19.88
N TYR A 138 43.59 12.44 -18.80
CA TYR A 138 42.27 13.06 -18.78
C TYR A 138 42.31 14.52 -18.27
N PRO A 139 43.14 15.41 -18.85
CA PRO A 139 43.41 16.74 -18.31
C PRO A 139 42.19 17.68 -18.26
N ASP A 140 41.14 17.36 -19.03
CA ASP A 140 39.89 18.11 -19.10
C ASP A 140 38.81 17.59 -18.13
N LEU A 141 39.15 16.62 -17.28
CA LEU A 141 38.43 16.38 -16.03
C LEU A 141 38.85 17.46 -15.02
N ARG A 142 37.89 18.30 -14.61
CA ARG A 142 38.10 19.38 -13.63
C ARG A 142 37.51 18.94 -12.29
N LEU A 143 38.35 18.92 -11.27
CA LEU A 143 38.06 18.35 -9.96
C LEU A 143 37.93 19.48 -8.94
N ALA A 144 36.81 19.54 -8.23
CA ALA A 144 36.62 20.41 -7.08
C ALA A 144 36.02 19.65 -5.91
N THR A 145 36.29 20.09 -4.70
CA THR A 145 35.79 19.47 -3.49
C THR A 145 35.27 20.54 -2.55
N VAL A 146 34.27 20.20 -1.75
CA VAL A 146 33.69 21.07 -0.73
C VAL A 146 34.23 20.68 0.64
N GLN A 147 34.57 21.67 1.44
CA GLN A 147 34.99 21.51 2.82
C GLN A 147 33.82 21.00 3.65
N ARG A 148 34.10 20.05 4.55
CA ARG A 148 33.12 19.59 5.53
C ARG A 148 32.77 20.76 6.46
N ALA A 149 31.54 21.22 6.37
CA ALA A 149 30.98 22.29 7.18
C ALA A 149 29.50 22.02 7.47
N MET A 150 29.01 22.51 8.59
CA MET A 150 27.61 22.40 8.99
C MET A 150 27.12 23.75 9.48
N SER A 151 25.88 24.11 9.13
CA SER A 151 25.28 25.38 9.55
C SER A 151 23.77 25.28 9.71
N ASP A 152 23.23 25.91 10.76
CA ASP A 152 21.78 26.04 10.94
C ASP A 152 21.15 26.99 9.91
N LYS A 153 21.95 27.78 9.20
CA LYS A 153 21.49 28.74 8.20
C LYS A 153 22.20 28.52 6.86
N PRO A 154 21.53 28.81 5.74
CA PRO A 154 22.15 28.67 4.43
C PRO A 154 23.39 29.56 4.28
N GLU A 155 24.54 28.94 4.02
CA GLU A 155 25.81 29.62 3.76
C GLU A 155 25.87 30.09 2.31
N GLN A 156 26.68 31.11 2.03
CA GLN A 156 26.80 31.67 0.68
C GLN A 156 28.06 31.21 -0.06
N ASP A 157 28.98 30.54 0.62
CA ASP A 157 30.21 30.05 0.04
C ASP A 157 30.52 28.62 0.48
N ALA A 158 31.27 27.90 -0.35
CA ALA A 158 31.68 26.52 -0.13
C ALA A 158 33.20 26.39 -0.37
N PRO A 159 34.03 26.64 0.65
CA PRO A 159 35.48 26.48 0.55
C PRO A 159 35.87 25.04 0.20
N SER A 160 37.10 24.84 -0.27
CA SER A 160 37.61 23.51 -0.61
C SER A 160 38.29 22.83 0.58
N LYS A 161 38.10 21.49 0.72
CA LYS A 161 38.94 20.67 1.63
C LYS A 161 40.34 20.38 1.09
N ALA A 162 40.59 20.60 -0.20
CA ALA A 162 41.90 20.41 -0.82
C ALA A 162 42.73 21.71 -0.83
N ASN A 163 44.02 21.60 -1.15
CA ASN A 163 44.91 22.76 -1.39
C ASN A 163 44.65 23.48 -2.72
N TYR A 164 43.61 23.08 -3.44
CA TYR A 164 43.12 23.72 -4.65
C TYR A 164 41.61 23.94 -4.54
N THR A 165 41.09 25.00 -5.16
CA THR A 165 39.65 25.13 -5.38
C THR A 165 39.20 24.22 -6.53
N TRP A 166 39.90 24.32 -7.67
CA TRP A 166 39.74 23.49 -8.84
C TRP A 166 41.09 22.99 -9.31
N ALA A 167 41.17 21.70 -9.68
CA ALA A 167 42.35 21.10 -10.27
C ALA A 167 42.02 20.40 -11.58
N ARG A 168 42.98 20.39 -12.51
CA ARG A 168 42.96 19.44 -13.63
C ARG A 168 43.31 18.06 -13.13
N SER A 169 42.66 17.02 -13.66
CA SER A 169 43.03 15.65 -13.36
C SER A 169 44.49 15.41 -13.74
N SER A 170 45.25 14.99 -12.73
CA SER A 170 46.67 14.73 -12.78
C SER A 170 47.05 14.05 -11.47
N PRO A 171 48.22 13.37 -11.40
CA PRO A 171 48.69 12.78 -10.15
C PRO A 171 48.73 13.78 -8.99
N ALA A 172 49.03 15.05 -9.27
CA ALA A 172 49.08 16.11 -8.27
C ALA A 172 47.71 16.45 -7.66
N ALA A 173 46.60 16.24 -8.37
CA ALA A 173 45.25 16.46 -7.85
C ALA A 173 44.84 15.41 -6.80
N PHE A 174 45.54 14.27 -6.76
CA PHE A 174 45.36 13.21 -5.77
C PHE A 174 46.52 13.16 -4.74
N ALA A 175 47.45 14.11 -4.85
CA ALA A 175 48.55 14.25 -3.91
C ALA A 175 48.05 14.94 -2.63
N PRO A 176 48.34 14.40 -1.44
CA PRO A 176 47.75 14.85 -0.19
C PRO A 176 48.27 16.24 0.22
N ALA A 177 47.35 17.10 0.66
CA ALA A 177 47.66 18.23 1.55
C ALA A 177 47.07 17.92 2.94
N GLY A 178 47.76 17.12 3.77
CA GLY A 178 47.35 16.90 5.17
C GLY A 178 46.99 15.48 5.65
N GLY A 179 47.21 14.41 4.87
CA GLY A 179 47.60 13.11 5.42
C GLY A 179 46.57 12.06 5.88
N ASP A 180 45.27 12.05 5.49
CA ASP A 180 44.40 10.87 5.72
C ASP A 180 43.72 10.30 4.45
N ASN A 181 43.16 9.09 4.54
CA ASN A 181 42.61 8.34 3.38
C ASN A 181 41.23 8.81 2.89
N PHE A 182 40.59 9.80 3.54
CA PHE A 182 39.26 10.34 3.19
C PHE A 182 39.30 11.85 2.90
N SER A 183 40.47 12.48 3.02
CA SER A 183 40.66 13.91 2.81
C SER A 183 40.70 14.36 1.34
N TRP A 184 40.72 13.43 0.38
CA TRP A 184 40.96 13.74 -1.03
C TRP A 184 39.78 13.39 -1.92
N PHE A 185 40.00 13.56 -3.22
CA PHE A 185 38.95 13.44 -4.21
C PHE A 185 38.30 12.04 -4.25
N SER A 186 36.98 12.04 -4.30
CA SER A 186 36.11 10.86 -4.34
C SER A 186 36.46 9.91 -5.50
N ALA A 187 36.74 8.64 -5.18
CA ALA A 187 36.96 7.58 -6.14
C ALA A 187 35.73 7.31 -7.00
N THR A 188 34.56 7.20 -6.37
CA THR A 188 33.28 6.98 -7.06
C THR A 188 33.03 8.10 -8.08
N CYS A 189 33.19 9.35 -7.66
CA CYS A 189 33.01 10.52 -8.52
C CYS A 189 34.04 10.56 -9.67
N TYR A 190 35.32 10.32 -9.36
CA TYR A 190 36.39 10.33 -10.36
C TYR A 190 36.19 9.28 -11.44
N PHE A 191 35.98 8.02 -11.06
CA PHE A 191 35.80 6.93 -12.02
C PHE A 191 34.54 7.12 -12.85
N PHE A 192 33.45 7.61 -12.25
CA PHE A 192 32.26 8.01 -13.00
C PHE A 192 32.59 9.05 -14.08
N GLY A 193 33.20 10.17 -13.70
CA GLY A 193 33.49 11.26 -14.63
C GLY A 193 34.49 10.86 -15.71
N ARG A 194 35.49 10.03 -15.37
CA ARG A 194 36.44 9.47 -16.34
C ARG A 194 35.76 8.61 -17.39
N GLU A 195 34.88 7.70 -16.98
CA GLU A 195 34.16 6.84 -17.93
C GLU A 195 33.19 7.64 -18.81
N VAL A 196 32.56 8.69 -18.28
CA VAL A 196 31.77 9.65 -19.08
C VAL A 196 32.66 10.43 -20.06
N TYR A 197 33.81 10.94 -19.62
CA TYR A 197 34.74 11.69 -20.45
C TYR A 197 35.26 10.87 -21.64
N LYS A 198 35.67 9.62 -21.40
CA LYS A 198 36.18 8.71 -22.45
C LYS A 198 35.19 8.57 -23.62
N VAL A 199 33.89 8.55 -23.34
CA VAL A 199 32.87 8.31 -24.37
C VAL A 199 32.33 9.61 -24.97
N LEU A 200 32.25 10.69 -24.20
CA LEU A 200 31.63 11.93 -24.67
C LEU A 200 32.54 12.71 -25.61
N GLY A 201 32.07 12.89 -26.84
CA GLY A 201 32.81 13.59 -27.88
C GLY A 201 34.17 12.95 -28.19
N ASN A 202 34.38 11.68 -27.82
CA ASN A 202 35.67 10.99 -27.89
C ASN A 202 36.77 11.74 -27.08
N GLY A 203 36.48 12.09 -25.83
CA GLY A 203 37.37 12.84 -24.95
C GLY A 203 37.41 14.36 -25.20
N LYS A 204 36.49 14.91 -26.00
CA LYS A 204 36.46 16.34 -26.36
C LYS A 204 35.50 17.18 -25.53
N VAL A 205 34.71 16.56 -24.66
CA VAL A 205 33.80 17.26 -23.75
C VAL A 205 34.43 17.29 -22.36
N PRO A 206 34.82 18.47 -21.84
CA PRO A 206 35.31 18.58 -20.47
C PRO A 206 34.23 18.15 -19.48
N ILE A 207 34.65 17.57 -18.35
CA ILE A 207 33.73 17.17 -17.28
C ILE A 207 34.14 17.85 -15.99
N GLY A 208 33.21 18.59 -15.38
CA GLY A 208 33.37 19.15 -14.04
C GLY A 208 32.83 18.20 -12.99
N LEU A 209 33.63 17.88 -11.98
CA LEU A 209 33.25 16.97 -10.90
C LEU A 209 33.42 17.68 -9.55
N ILE A 210 32.31 17.80 -8.82
CA ILE A 210 32.27 18.52 -7.54
C ILE A 210 31.91 17.55 -6.43
N ALA A 211 32.88 17.22 -5.58
CA ALA A 211 32.68 16.33 -4.42
C ALA A 211 32.17 17.12 -3.21
N SER A 212 30.93 16.85 -2.79
CA SER A 212 30.28 17.41 -1.59
C SER A 212 29.73 16.26 -0.76
N ASP A 213 30.61 15.64 0.01
CA ASP A 213 30.39 14.38 0.72
C ASP A 213 30.89 14.43 2.17
N TRP A 214 30.23 13.67 3.04
CA TRP A 214 30.63 13.54 4.44
C TRP A 214 30.19 12.19 5.01
N GLY A 215 31.16 11.39 5.47
CA GLY A 215 30.97 10.10 6.13
C GLY A 215 30.00 10.07 7.30
N GLY A 216 29.23 8.98 7.39
CA GLY A 216 28.31 8.69 8.49
C GLY A 216 26.99 9.46 8.46
N GLN A 217 26.73 10.26 7.43
CA GLN A 217 25.61 11.19 7.40
C GLN A 217 24.35 10.60 6.76
N SER A 218 23.21 11.02 7.28
CA SER A 218 21.89 10.58 6.82
C SER A 218 21.35 11.50 5.71
N VAL A 219 20.38 11.03 4.92
CA VAL A 219 19.77 11.82 3.83
C VAL A 219 19.16 13.13 4.33
N GLU A 220 18.73 13.17 5.59
CA GLU A 220 18.13 14.33 6.24
C GLU A 220 19.09 15.51 6.36
N SER A 221 20.37 15.25 6.61
CA SER A 221 21.38 16.31 6.74
C SER A 221 21.64 17.03 5.41
N PHE A 222 21.46 16.34 4.28
CA PHE A 222 21.62 16.85 2.91
C PHE A 222 20.30 17.38 2.30
N SER A 223 19.18 17.22 3.00
CA SER A 223 17.86 17.65 2.56
C SER A 223 17.55 19.07 3.05
N SER A 224 16.98 19.91 2.19
CA SER A 224 16.48 21.21 2.63
C SER A 224 15.32 21.04 3.63
N PRO A 225 14.98 22.09 4.40
CA PRO A 225 13.78 22.07 5.25
C PRO A 225 12.49 21.77 4.46
N GLU A 226 12.39 22.25 3.21
CA GLU A 226 11.25 21.99 2.33
C GLU A 226 11.18 20.53 1.86
N ALA A 227 12.32 19.91 1.56
CA ALA A 227 12.38 18.49 1.23
C ALA A 227 11.93 17.62 2.41
N LEU A 228 12.34 17.97 3.63
CA LEU A 228 11.93 17.26 4.85
C LEU A 228 10.45 17.48 5.22
N ALA A 229 9.90 18.62 4.86
CA ALA A 229 8.48 18.93 5.03
C ALA A 229 7.57 18.25 3.97
N ASP A 230 8.15 17.69 2.90
CA ASP A 230 7.41 17.11 1.79
C ASP A 230 6.73 15.78 2.17
N ARG A 231 5.39 15.82 2.26
CA ARG A 231 4.56 14.63 2.50
C ARG A 231 4.18 13.88 1.23
N THR A 232 4.47 14.44 0.07
CA THR A 232 4.25 13.82 -1.24
C THR A 232 5.44 12.96 -1.66
N CYS A 233 6.50 12.88 -0.86
CA CYS A 233 7.66 12.04 -1.15
C CYS A 233 8.25 12.34 -2.54
N GLY A 234 8.43 13.62 -2.88
CA GLY A 234 8.87 14.04 -4.21
C GLY A 234 7.83 13.86 -5.30
N GLY A 235 6.54 13.89 -4.96
CA GLY A 235 5.43 13.54 -5.86
C GLY A 235 5.30 12.04 -6.14
N THR A 236 6.07 11.20 -5.44
CA THR A 236 5.90 9.75 -5.50
C THR A 236 4.78 9.34 -4.55
N LEU A 237 3.98 8.32 -4.88
CA LEU A 237 2.99 7.77 -3.97
C LEU A 237 3.55 6.48 -3.37
N PRO A 238 4.57 6.50 -2.49
CA PRO A 238 4.93 5.29 -1.77
C PRO A 238 3.68 4.95 -0.95
N GLY A 239 2.99 3.86 -1.29
CA GLY A 239 1.76 3.40 -0.66
C GLY A 239 1.93 2.97 0.81
N HIS A 240 2.91 3.52 1.51
CA HIS A 240 2.97 3.56 2.96
C HIS A 240 2.74 5.00 3.37
N ALA A 241 1.85 5.21 4.33
CA ALA A 241 1.70 6.48 5.02
C ALA A 241 3.01 6.80 5.78
N ALA A 242 4.05 7.24 5.08
CA ALA A 242 5.21 7.93 5.65
C ALA A 242 4.76 9.24 6.35
N ALA A 243 3.52 9.67 6.11
CA ALA A 243 2.90 10.86 6.67
C ALA A 243 2.42 10.75 8.13
N SER A 244 2.60 9.63 8.87
CA SER A 244 2.12 9.54 10.26
C SER A 244 3.18 9.32 11.35
N SER A 245 4.48 9.51 11.08
CA SER A 245 5.50 9.53 12.16
C SER A 245 6.46 10.70 12.08
N SER A 246 6.11 11.78 11.36
CA SER A 246 6.95 13.00 11.31
C SER A 246 7.03 13.75 12.66
N GLN A 247 6.45 13.23 13.74
CA GLN A 247 6.50 13.83 15.08
C GLN A 247 6.94 12.88 16.20
N ASP A 248 7.20 11.59 15.93
CA ASP A 248 7.52 10.61 16.99
C ASP A 248 8.69 9.68 16.61
N TYR A 249 9.65 10.17 15.81
CA TYR A 249 11.02 9.69 15.97
C TYR A 249 11.74 10.69 16.86
N PRO A 250 11.79 10.46 18.18
CA PRO A 250 12.79 11.14 18.96
C PRO A 250 14.14 10.82 18.29
N SER A 251 14.98 11.82 18.05
CA SER A 251 16.42 11.57 18.16
C SER A 251 16.56 10.71 19.41
N PRO A 252 17.06 9.46 19.32
CA PRO A 252 16.88 8.49 20.39
C PRO A 252 17.15 9.20 21.73
N PRO A 253 16.18 9.26 22.68
CA PRO A 253 16.37 10.01 23.91
C PRO A 253 17.39 9.22 24.73
N GLY A 254 18.67 9.56 24.53
CA GLY A 254 19.67 8.50 24.50
C GLY A 254 20.89 8.75 23.59
N SER A 255 21.13 9.97 23.13
CA SER A 255 22.48 10.37 22.71
C SER A 255 23.44 10.73 23.88
N PRO A 256 23.49 10.02 25.04
CA PRO A 256 24.75 9.69 25.66
C PRO A 256 25.20 8.34 25.08
N GLY A 257 25.93 8.40 23.96
CA GLY A 257 26.53 7.23 23.35
C GLY A 257 25.52 6.27 22.71
N LEU A 258 25.54 6.20 21.38
CA LEU A 258 25.92 4.92 20.80
C LEU A 258 27.14 4.46 21.60
N SER A 259 26.93 3.55 22.55
CA SER A 259 28.06 2.84 23.15
C SER A 259 28.92 2.41 21.98
N GLN A 260 30.23 2.51 22.18
CA GLN A 260 31.27 2.10 21.24
C GLN A 260 31.14 0.64 20.74
N ALA A 261 30.03 -0.07 21.03
CA ALA A 261 29.78 -1.48 20.78
C ALA A 261 28.87 -1.80 19.57
N ALA A 262 28.32 -0.82 18.84
CA ALA A 262 27.63 -1.08 17.56
C ALA A 262 28.05 -0.09 16.45
N ARG A 263 29.23 0.51 16.60
CA ARG A 263 29.93 1.18 15.51
C ARG A 263 30.52 0.07 14.62
N PRO A 264 30.40 0.11 13.28
CA PRO A 264 31.31 -0.68 12.46
C PRO A 264 32.74 -0.32 12.88
N PRO A 265 33.55 -1.28 13.36
CA PRO A 265 34.89 -0.99 13.85
C PRO A 265 35.78 -0.64 12.64
N GLY A 266 36.15 0.64 12.47
CA GLY A 266 37.09 0.98 11.40
C GLY A 266 37.39 2.45 11.14
N LEU A 267 36.55 3.39 11.58
CA LEU A 267 36.82 4.83 11.44
C LEU A 267 36.59 5.53 12.79
N ALA A 268 37.65 5.64 13.57
CA ALA A 268 37.72 6.64 14.63
C ALA A 268 37.85 8.01 13.95
N LEU A 269 36.72 8.61 13.57
CA LEU A 269 36.69 10.05 13.38
C LEU A 269 37.02 10.71 14.73
N PRO A 270 37.74 11.85 14.73
CA PRO A 270 38.07 12.57 15.97
C PRO A 270 36.81 12.69 16.84
N ALA A 271 36.94 12.34 18.13
CA ALA A 271 35.80 12.26 19.06
C ALA A 271 35.08 13.61 19.30
N ASP A 272 35.54 14.68 18.67
CA ASP A 272 35.17 16.07 18.92
C ASP A 272 34.46 16.76 17.73
N GLU A 273 34.23 16.08 16.58
CA GLU A 273 33.42 16.71 15.51
C GLU A 273 31.93 16.68 15.84
N PRO A 274 31.23 17.84 15.87
CA PRO A 274 29.79 17.89 16.04
C PRO A 274 29.09 17.11 14.92
N TRP A 275 28.07 16.33 15.28
CA TRP A 275 27.30 15.56 14.29
C TRP A 275 26.27 16.46 13.61
N PRO A 276 26.29 16.56 12.26
CA PRO A 276 25.33 17.36 11.53
C PRO A 276 23.90 16.86 11.72
N GLY A 277 23.02 17.74 12.19
CA GLY A 277 21.58 17.55 12.23
C GLY A 277 20.90 17.76 10.87
N PRO A 278 19.56 17.63 10.84
CA PRO A 278 18.78 17.82 9.61
C PRO A 278 19.08 19.16 8.95
N SER A 279 19.20 19.16 7.61
CA SER A 279 19.48 20.31 6.76
C SER A 279 20.80 21.04 6.98
N GLN A 280 21.61 20.67 7.98
CA GLN A 280 22.83 21.43 8.27
C GLN A 280 23.92 21.28 7.20
N LEU A 281 24.00 20.13 6.52
CA LEU A 281 24.91 19.94 5.39
C LEU A 281 24.34 20.49 4.10
N TRP A 282 23.02 20.42 3.91
CA TRP A 282 22.35 21.17 2.84
C TRP A 282 22.75 22.64 2.90
N ASN A 283 22.59 23.27 4.06
CA ASN A 283 22.86 24.68 4.28
C ASN A 283 24.31 25.07 4.01
N ALA A 284 25.28 24.27 4.48
CA ALA A 284 26.69 24.62 4.44
C ALA A 284 27.44 24.09 3.19
N MET A 285 27.00 23.00 2.59
CA MET A 285 27.77 22.29 1.54
C MET A 285 27.06 22.16 0.19
N ILE A 286 25.73 22.30 0.14
CA ILE A 286 24.94 22.14 -1.10
C ILE A 286 24.32 23.47 -1.54
N TYR A 287 23.69 24.20 -0.61
CA TYR A 287 23.05 25.48 -0.86
C TYR A 287 23.99 26.57 -1.41
N PRO A 288 25.28 26.66 -1.03
CA PRO A 288 26.20 27.60 -1.67
C PRO A 288 26.37 27.37 -3.18
N LEU A 289 26.19 26.12 -3.62
CA LEU A 289 26.30 25.73 -5.03
C LEU A 289 24.98 25.92 -5.81
N ARG A 290 23.92 26.42 -5.18
CA ARG A 290 22.57 26.45 -5.78
C ARG A 290 22.43 27.26 -7.07
N LEU A 291 23.32 28.24 -7.26
CA LEU A 291 23.34 29.09 -8.45
C LEU A 291 24.18 28.48 -9.59
N MET A 292 24.94 27.43 -9.31
CA MET A 292 25.67 26.69 -10.32
C MET A 292 24.70 25.87 -11.19
N ARG A 293 25.10 25.64 -12.45
CA ARG A 293 24.34 24.78 -13.37
C ARG A 293 25.01 23.42 -13.46
N PHE A 294 24.19 22.37 -13.41
CA PHE A 294 24.62 20.99 -13.41
C PHE A 294 23.92 20.21 -14.53
N THR A 295 24.65 19.27 -15.12
CA THR A 295 24.09 18.24 -15.99
C THR A 295 23.37 17.18 -15.17
N GLY A 296 23.94 16.80 -14.03
CA GLY A 296 23.36 15.82 -13.12
C GLY A 296 24.06 15.75 -11.77
N ALA A 297 23.61 14.82 -10.94
CA ALA A 297 24.23 14.50 -9.67
C ALA A 297 24.45 13.00 -9.53
N THR A 298 25.53 12.60 -8.84
CA THR A 298 25.75 11.22 -8.40
C THR A 298 25.62 11.12 -6.88
N TRP A 299 24.97 10.07 -6.39
CA TRP A 299 24.64 9.91 -4.98
C TRP A 299 25.03 8.54 -4.44
N TYR A 300 25.86 8.49 -3.39
CA TYR A 300 26.19 7.23 -2.71
C TYR A 300 25.99 7.38 -1.22
N GLN A 301 24.78 7.04 -0.78
CA GLN A 301 24.37 7.11 0.61
C GLN A 301 23.22 6.14 0.91
N GLY A 302 23.16 5.74 2.17
CA GLY A 302 22.02 5.03 2.73
C GLY A 302 22.38 4.22 3.97
N GLU A 303 23.66 3.95 4.19
CA GLU A 303 24.15 3.15 5.31
C GLU A 303 23.83 3.80 6.67
N ALA A 304 23.62 5.12 6.75
CA ALA A 304 23.14 5.77 7.96
C ALA A 304 21.61 5.67 8.17
N ASN A 305 20.85 5.38 7.10
CA ASN A 305 19.39 5.28 7.11
C ASN A 305 18.88 3.83 7.01
N TRP A 306 19.77 2.83 6.97
CA TRP A 306 19.45 1.43 6.67
C TRP A 306 18.30 0.84 7.51
N ALA A 307 18.18 1.30 8.76
CA ALA A 307 17.19 0.84 9.73
C ALA A 307 15.78 1.45 9.52
N ASP A 308 15.61 2.44 8.65
CA ASP A 308 14.32 3.06 8.29
C ASP A 308 14.05 3.03 6.76
N PRO A 309 13.89 1.84 6.14
CA PRO A 309 13.54 1.75 4.72
C PRO A 309 12.24 2.51 4.34
N PRO A 310 11.14 2.44 5.12
CA PRO A 310 9.92 3.20 4.79
C PRO A 310 10.15 4.72 4.77
N GLY A 311 10.84 5.28 5.76
CA GLY A 311 11.15 6.72 5.77
C GLY A 311 12.07 7.11 4.61
N TYR A 312 13.09 6.30 4.33
CA TYR A 312 14.00 6.55 3.21
C TYR A 312 13.28 6.57 1.85
N SER A 313 12.33 5.66 1.64
CA SER A 313 11.52 5.62 0.41
C SER A 313 10.74 6.90 0.14
N CYS A 314 10.51 7.73 1.17
CA CYS A 314 9.88 9.03 1.03
C CYS A 314 10.89 10.17 0.95
N ARG A 315 11.85 10.20 1.88
CA ARG A 315 12.82 11.31 2.02
C ARG A 315 13.76 11.41 0.82
N PHE A 316 14.20 10.28 0.27
CA PHE A 316 15.18 10.29 -0.82
C PHE A 316 14.61 10.87 -2.13
N PRO A 317 13.43 10.44 -2.64
CA PRO A 317 12.80 11.11 -3.78
C PRO A 317 12.42 12.57 -3.49
N ALA A 318 11.98 12.90 -2.28
CA ALA A 318 11.69 14.29 -1.89
C ALA A 318 12.93 15.19 -1.98
N MET A 319 14.09 14.71 -1.52
CA MET A 319 15.36 15.41 -1.66
C MET A 319 15.72 15.66 -3.13
N ILE A 320 15.58 14.65 -4.01
CA ILE A 320 15.86 14.80 -5.44
C ILE A 320 14.95 15.86 -6.08
N ALA A 321 13.64 15.79 -5.79
CA ALA A 321 12.66 16.71 -6.32
C ALA A 321 12.91 18.15 -5.84
N ASP A 322 13.28 18.32 -4.58
CA ASP A 322 13.65 19.63 -4.04
C ASP A 322 14.96 20.15 -4.62
N TRP A 323 16.02 19.34 -4.72
CA TRP A 323 17.28 19.78 -5.35
C TRP A 323 17.07 20.30 -6.77
N ARG A 324 16.22 19.64 -7.56
CA ARG A 324 15.79 20.12 -8.90
C ARG A 324 15.16 21.51 -8.84
N ARG A 325 14.30 21.74 -7.86
CA ARG A 325 13.64 23.04 -7.64
C ARG A 325 14.63 24.10 -7.18
N GLN A 326 15.45 23.80 -6.17
CA GLN A 326 16.42 24.73 -5.58
C GLN A 326 17.50 25.16 -6.57
N PHE A 327 17.96 24.25 -7.43
CA PHE A 327 18.91 24.57 -8.51
C PHE A 327 18.25 25.20 -9.74
N GLY A 328 16.91 25.25 -9.79
CA GLY A 328 16.16 25.69 -10.97
C GLY A 328 16.47 24.84 -12.20
N LEU A 329 16.56 23.51 -12.01
CA LEU A 329 16.90 22.50 -13.01
C LEU A 329 15.90 21.33 -12.89
N PRO A 330 14.67 21.45 -13.42
CA PRO A 330 13.65 20.41 -13.33
C PRO A 330 14.07 19.08 -14.00
N ASP A 331 14.97 19.19 -14.97
CA ASP A 331 15.51 18.10 -15.79
C ASP A 331 16.86 17.54 -15.29
N LEU A 332 17.33 17.96 -14.10
CA LEU A 332 18.59 17.48 -13.53
C LEU A 332 18.56 15.95 -13.40
N SER A 333 19.50 15.28 -14.07
CA SER A 333 19.65 13.83 -13.94
C SER A 333 20.22 13.45 -12.59
N PHE A 334 19.79 12.32 -12.03
CA PHE A 334 20.23 11.84 -10.73
C PHE A 334 20.64 10.36 -10.80
N PHE A 335 21.85 10.03 -10.39
CA PHE A 335 22.40 8.66 -10.50
C PHE A 335 22.88 8.17 -9.14
N TYR A 336 22.18 7.21 -8.54
CA TYR A 336 22.54 6.73 -7.20
C TYR A 336 23.20 5.35 -7.22
N VAL A 337 23.89 5.00 -6.14
CA VAL A 337 24.45 3.67 -5.94
C VAL A 337 23.54 2.88 -5.01
N GLN A 338 23.02 1.75 -5.48
CA GLN A 338 22.38 0.77 -4.61
C GLN A 338 23.44 0.22 -3.66
N LEU A 339 23.15 0.18 -2.36
CA LEU A 339 24.16 -0.17 -1.36
C LEU A 339 24.81 -1.53 -1.63
N ALA A 340 26.13 -1.55 -1.45
CA ALA A 340 26.96 -2.74 -1.53
C ALA A 340 26.62 -3.75 -0.40
N PRO A 341 27.13 -4.99 -0.44
CA PRO A 341 26.86 -5.98 0.58
C PRO A 341 27.58 -5.64 1.89
N TYR A 342 26.96 -5.98 3.01
CA TYR A 342 27.53 -5.81 4.34
C TYR A 342 27.00 -6.91 5.28
N ARG A 343 27.62 -7.06 6.45
CA ARG A 343 27.24 -8.09 7.44
C ARG A 343 25.81 -7.89 7.98
N LEU A 344 25.27 -6.68 7.91
CA LEU A 344 23.87 -6.37 8.23
C LEU A 344 22.98 -6.58 7.00
N ASP A 345 21.72 -6.97 7.25
CA ASP A 345 20.73 -7.12 6.18
C ASP A 345 20.25 -5.75 5.67
N PHE A 346 20.80 -5.32 4.53
CA PHE A 346 20.37 -4.13 3.81
C PHE A 346 19.30 -4.39 2.75
N SER A 347 18.75 -5.60 2.65
CA SER A 347 17.90 -6.01 1.52
C SER A 347 16.65 -5.13 1.39
N ARG A 348 15.92 -4.92 2.49
CA ARG A 348 14.75 -4.01 2.49
C ARG A 348 15.14 -2.57 2.15
N PHE A 349 16.31 -2.13 2.60
CA PHE A 349 16.80 -0.79 2.32
C PHE A 349 17.19 -0.61 0.85
N ARG A 350 17.90 -1.57 0.23
CA ARG A 350 18.23 -1.56 -1.20
C ARG A 350 16.98 -1.46 -2.06
N LEU A 351 15.90 -2.13 -1.65
CA LEU A 351 14.62 -1.96 -2.30
C LEU A 351 14.05 -0.54 -2.10
N ALA A 352 14.08 0.00 -0.87
CA ALA A 352 13.63 1.37 -0.60
C ALA A 352 14.36 2.45 -1.42
N GLN A 353 15.64 2.25 -1.76
CA GLN A 353 16.37 3.16 -2.67
C GLN A 353 15.71 3.23 -4.06
N GLY A 354 15.04 2.17 -4.50
CA GLY A 354 14.28 2.10 -5.76
C GLY A 354 13.13 3.11 -5.86
N ALA A 355 12.70 3.73 -4.76
CA ALA A 355 11.66 4.76 -4.76
C ALA A 355 11.97 5.93 -5.70
N ALA A 356 13.24 6.29 -5.80
CA ALA A 356 13.69 7.40 -6.63
C ALA A 356 13.50 7.14 -8.14
N LEU A 357 13.40 5.88 -8.57
CA LEU A 357 13.20 5.51 -9.98
C LEU A 357 11.81 5.90 -10.52
N GLN A 358 10.87 6.27 -9.65
CA GLN A 358 9.59 6.85 -10.07
C GLN A 358 9.75 8.28 -10.63
N LEU A 359 10.85 8.96 -10.29
CA LEU A 359 11.14 10.28 -10.82
C LEU A 359 11.77 10.16 -12.21
N PRO A 360 11.47 11.07 -13.15
CA PRO A 360 12.10 11.07 -14.45
C PRO A 360 13.60 11.30 -14.32
N LYS A 361 14.40 10.81 -15.28
CA LYS A 361 15.87 11.00 -15.34
C LYS A 361 16.61 10.57 -14.06
N VAL A 362 16.12 9.52 -13.41
CA VAL A 362 16.83 8.86 -12.31
C VAL A 362 17.32 7.50 -12.77
N GLY A 363 18.60 7.22 -12.53
CA GLY A 363 19.24 5.93 -12.78
C GLY A 363 20.04 5.46 -11.57
N PHE A 364 20.60 4.26 -11.64
CA PHE A 364 21.37 3.72 -10.54
C PHE A 364 22.43 2.71 -10.96
N ALA A 365 23.45 2.55 -10.11
CA ALA A 365 24.43 1.48 -10.19
C ALA A 365 24.11 0.41 -9.13
N VAL A 366 24.02 -0.86 -9.55
CA VAL A 366 23.98 -2.00 -8.64
C VAL A 366 25.38 -2.17 -8.03
N ALA A 367 25.48 -2.39 -6.72
CA ALA A 367 26.76 -2.67 -6.06
C ALA A 367 26.73 -3.90 -5.13
N ILE A 368 25.61 -4.65 -5.10
CA ILE A 368 25.42 -5.77 -4.17
C ILE A 368 26.43 -6.92 -4.38
N ASP A 369 26.98 -7.05 -5.58
CA ASP A 369 28.01 -8.02 -5.96
C ASP A 369 29.45 -7.53 -5.68
N LEU A 370 29.63 -6.26 -5.30
CA LEU A 370 30.93 -5.59 -5.18
C LEU A 370 31.46 -5.53 -3.75
N GLY A 371 31.16 -6.55 -2.94
CA GLY A 371 31.67 -6.67 -1.57
C GLY A 371 33.20 -6.70 -1.48
N ASP A 372 33.70 -6.35 -0.30
CA ASP A 372 35.13 -6.42 0.04
C ASP A 372 35.28 -6.73 1.54
N LEU A 373 35.27 -8.02 1.88
CA LEU A 373 35.39 -8.46 3.28
C LEU A 373 36.76 -8.15 3.87
N THR A 374 37.74 -7.90 3.00
CA THR A 374 39.13 -7.64 3.35
C THR A 374 39.47 -6.15 3.36
N SER A 375 38.47 -5.27 3.22
CA SER A 375 38.70 -3.84 3.19
C SER A 375 39.37 -3.38 4.50
N PRO A 376 40.51 -2.66 4.44
CA PRO A 376 41.15 -2.12 5.62
C PRO A 376 40.34 -0.97 6.25
N TYR A 377 39.25 -0.55 5.60
CA TYR A 377 38.36 0.52 6.04
C TYR A 377 37.03 0.01 6.59
N ASP A 378 36.97 -1.25 7.04
CA ASP A 378 35.74 -2.03 7.30
C ASP A 378 35.04 -2.49 6.00
N ALA A 379 34.41 -3.67 6.07
CA ALA A 379 33.73 -4.30 4.94
C ALA A 379 32.55 -3.46 4.39
N ILE A 380 32.04 -2.51 5.16
CA ILE A 380 31.04 -1.55 4.71
C ILE A 380 31.58 -0.58 3.63
N HIS A 381 32.90 -0.45 3.50
CA HIS A 381 33.56 0.43 2.52
C HIS A 381 34.34 -0.38 1.46
N PRO A 382 33.67 -0.91 0.43
CA PRO A 382 34.34 -1.70 -0.59
C PRO A 382 35.25 -0.88 -1.50
N ARG A 383 36.44 -1.42 -1.80
CA ARG A 383 37.47 -0.75 -2.63
C ARG A 383 37.24 -0.83 -4.14
N ARG A 384 36.27 -1.63 -4.62
CA ARG A 384 35.92 -1.84 -6.05
C ARG A 384 35.18 -0.63 -6.67
N LYS A 385 35.73 0.58 -6.51
CA LYS A 385 35.08 1.84 -6.92
C LYS A 385 35.09 2.08 -8.43
N GLN A 386 36.02 1.46 -9.16
CA GLN A 386 36.05 1.50 -10.63
C GLN A 386 34.72 1.02 -11.20
N GLU A 387 34.24 -0.10 -10.70
CA GLU A 387 33.04 -0.73 -11.23
C GLU A 387 31.78 0.04 -10.86
N VAL A 388 31.72 0.59 -9.64
CA VAL A 388 30.66 1.54 -9.25
C VAL A 388 30.63 2.75 -10.19
N GLY A 389 31.79 3.38 -10.44
CA GLY A 389 31.91 4.53 -11.34
C GLY A 389 31.49 4.20 -12.77
N ARG A 390 31.91 3.04 -13.30
CA ARG A 390 31.53 2.57 -14.64
C ARG A 390 30.03 2.33 -14.76
N ARG A 391 29.39 1.67 -13.78
CA ARG A 391 27.93 1.44 -13.77
C ARG A 391 27.13 2.74 -13.69
N LEU A 392 27.60 3.72 -12.91
CA LEU A 392 27.01 5.07 -12.89
C LEU A 392 27.15 5.74 -14.27
N ALA A 393 28.30 5.61 -14.92
CA ALA A 393 28.54 6.20 -16.25
C ALA A 393 27.65 5.55 -17.32
N LEU A 394 27.42 4.23 -17.27
CA LEU A 394 26.46 3.55 -18.15
C LEU A 394 25.05 4.08 -17.95
N SER A 395 24.61 4.27 -16.69
CA SER A 395 23.32 4.90 -16.39
C SER A 395 23.23 6.32 -16.96
N ALA A 396 24.28 7.13 -16.82
CA ALA A 396 24.31 8.47 -17.38
C ALA A 396 24.25 8.47 -18.92
N ARG A 397 25.01 7.61 -19.59
CA ARG A 397 24.95 7.43 -21.05
C ARG A 397 23.54 7.13 -21.53
N ALA A 398 22.88 6.14 -20.92
CA ALA A 398 21.55 5.73 -21.33
C ALA A 398 20.48 6.80 -21.05
N ILE A 399 20.53 7.46 -19.90
CA ILE A 399 19.44 8.33 -19.40
C ILE A 399 19.67 9.80 -19.76
N GLN A 400 20.86 10.35 -19.48
CA GLN A 400 21.15 11.76 -19.75
C GLN A 400 21.45 12.00 -21.22
N TYR A 401 22.22 11.10 -21.85
CA TYR A 401 22.68 11.26 -23.23
C TYR A 401 21.87 10.44 -24.24
N ALA A 402 20.84 9.72 -23.78
CA ALA A 402 19.96 8.88 -24.60
C ALA A 402 20.71 7.87 -25.49
N ASP A 403 21.90 7.41 -25.04
CA ASP A 403 22.72 6.45 -25.76
C ASP A 403 22.08 5.05 -25.70
N ARG A 404 21.48 4.63 -26.82
CA ARG A 404 20.81 3.32 -26.94
C ARG A 404 21.79 2.18 -27.23
N SER A 405 23.08 2.47 -27.44
CA SER A 405 24.09 1.45 -27.73
C SER A 405 24.60 0.73 -26.47
N VAL A 406 24.27 1.25 -25.28
CA VAL A 406 24.71 0.68 -24.01
C VAL A 406 23.62 -0.10 -23.30
N VAL A 407 24.02 -1.23 -22.72
CA VAL A 407 23.27 -1.89 -21.65
C VAL A 407 23.75 -1.30 -20.32
N TYR A 408 22.81 -0.80 -19.52
CA TYR A 408 23.11 -0.12 -18.25
C TYR A 408 22.41 -0.74 -17.04
N GLN A 409 21.59 -1.78 -17.26
CA GLN A 409 20.91 -2.54 -16.22
C GLN A 409 21.24 -4.01 -16.38
N GLY A 410 21.50 -4.69 -15.26
CA GLY A 410 21.51 -6.15 -15.21
C GLY A 410 20.08 -6.71 -15.26
N PRO A 411 19.92 -8.04 -15.14
CA PRO A 411 18.64 -8.73 -15.30
C PRO A 411 17.57 -8.12 -14.39
N THR A 412 16.62 -7.40 -14.98
CA THR A 412 15.57 -6.70 -14.24
C THR A 412 14.28 -7.49 -14.35
N LEU A 413 13.73 -7.96 -13.23
CA LEU A 413 12.53 -8.80 -13.24
C LEU A 413 11.38 -8.09 -13.96
N SER A 414 10.79 -8.75 -14.95
CA SER A 414 9.59 -8.28 -15.66
C SER A 414 8.34 -9.00 -15.19
N ALA A 415 8.38 -10.33 -15.05
CA ALA A 415 7.24 -11.11 -14.61
C ALA A 415 7.66 -12.42 -13.93
N ALA A 416 6.75 -12.98 -13.13
CA ALA A 416 6.87 -14.32 -12.57
C ALA A 416 5.59 -15.12 -12.82
N GLN A 417 5.73 -16.27 -13.46
CA GLN A 417 4.65 -17.22 -13.72
C GLN A 417 4.75 -18.40 -12.75
N PHE A 418 3.77 -18.57 -11.87
CA PHE A 418 3.69 -19.73 -10.98
C PHE A 418 3.23 -20.97 -11.74
N VAL A 419 3.89 -22.09 -11.48
CA VAL A 419 3.62 -23.40 -12.10
C VAL A 419 3.43 -24.47 -11.02
N SER A 420 2.60 -25.46 -11.31
CA SER A 420 2.44 -26.65 -10.48
C SER A 420 2.49 -27.91 -11.33
N SER A 421 3.03 -28.98 -10.76
CA SER A 421 3.12 -30.29 -11.40
C SER A 421 2.66 -31.36 -10.43
N ASN A 422 1.74 -32.22 -10.86
CA ASN A 422 1.31 -33.37 -10.09
C ASN A 422 2.27 -34.54 -10.31
N THR A 423 2.93 -34.98 -9.24
CA THR A 423 3.79 -36.16 -9.25
C THR A 423 3.16 -37.27 -8.41
N ILE A 424 3.68 -38.49 -8.51
CA ILE A 424 3.24 -39.63 -7.67
C ILE A 424 3.48 -39.38 -6.17
N TRP A 425 4.36 -38.44 -5.82
CA TRP A 425 4.70 -38.05 -4.44
C TRP A 425 3.93 -36.82 -3.95
N GLY A 426 3.00 -36.29 -4.75
CA GLY A 426 2.23 -35.08 -4.46
C GLY A 426 2.40 -33.98 -5.50
N THR A 427 1.75 -32.84 -5.27
CA THR A 427 1.89 -31.64 -6.11
C THR A 427 3.17 -30.89 -5.74
N SER A 428 4.03 -30.66 -6.72
CA SER A 428 5.21 -29.78 -6.59
C SER A 428 4.90 -28.43 -7.22
N TYR A 429 5.33 -27.36 -6.57
CA TYR A 429 5.15 -25.98 -7.03
C TYR A 429 6.48 -25.40 -7.48
N GLY A 430 6.41 -24.40 -8.36
CA GLY A 430 7.56 -23.71 -8.92
C GLY A 430 7.17 -22.37 -9.54
N ALA A 431 8.15 -21.67 -10.11
CA ALA A 431 7.93 -20.43 -10.83
C ALA A 431 8.86 -20.31 -12.04
N ARG A 432 8.43 -19.62 -13.10
CA ARG A 432 9.28 -19.15 -14.20
C ARG A 432 9.37 -17.64 -14.15
N LEU A 433 10.58 -17.11 -14.14
CA LEU A 433 10.87 -15.69 -14.06
C LEU A 433 11.40 -15.22 -15.42
N SER A 434 10.80 -14.14 -15.93
CA SER A 434 11.23 -13.46 -17.14
C SER A 434 11.70 -12.05 -16.82
N PHE A 435 12.70 -11.58 -17.55
CA PHE A 435 13.33 -10.28 -17.33
C PHE A 435 12.97 -9.28 -18.43
N VAL A 436 13.20 -8.00 -18.18
CA VAL A 436 12.99 -6.93 -19.16
C VAL A 436 13.87 -7.21 -20.39
N PRO A 437 13.34 -7.12 -21.62
CA PRO A 437 14.11 -7.39 -22.84
C PRO A 437 15.41 -6.58 -22.91
N GLY A 438 16.52 -7.21 -23.30
CA GLY A 438 17.84 -6.59 -23.37
C GLY A 438 18.60 -6.51 -22.04
N THR A 439 17.93 -6.80 -20.91
CA THR A 439 18.58 -6.75 -19.58
C THR A 439 19.16 -8.08 -19.14
N ALA A 440 18.85 -9.18 -19.84
CA ALA A 440 19.23 -10.54 -19.46
C ALA A 440 19.89 -11.33 -20.61
N ASP A 441 20.39 -10.64 -21.63
CA ASP A 441 20.95 -11.25 -22.86
C ASP A 441 22.25 -12.01 -22.58
N GLY A 442 22.17 -13.30 -22.25
CA GLY A 442 23.32 -14.05 -21.72
C GLY A 442 23.24 -14.28 -20.21
N LEU A 443 22.02 -14.37 -19.70
CA LEU A 443 21.69 -14.65 -18.31
C LEU A 443 22.50 -15.84 -17.79
N HIS A 444 23.26 -15.60 -16.72
CA HIS A 444 23.97 -16.65 -16.00
C HIS A 444 24.08 -16.31 -14.52
N ALA A 445 24.28 -17.34 -13.69
CA ALA A 445 24.61 -17.18 -12.28
C ALA A 445 26.13 -17.25 -12.12
N ALA A 446 26.69 -16.40 -11.27
CA ALA A 446 28.09 -16.46 -10.88
C ALA A 446 28.29 -16.01 -9.43
N GLY A 447 29.41 -16.42 -8.83
CA GLY A 447 29.81 -15.97 -7.51
C GLY A 447 29.95 -14.44 -7.45
N THR A 448 29.69 -13.86 -6.29
CA THR A 448 29.94 -12.42 -6.03
C THR A 448 31.39 -12.20 -5.57
N ALA A 449 31.79 -10.94 -5.42
CA ALA A 449 33.12 -10.62 -4.91
C ALA A 449 33.37 -11.23 -3.51
N ASP A 450 34.58 -11.76 -3.33
CA ASP A 450 35.08 -12.37 -2.09
C ASP A 450 34.29 -13.61 -1.59
N CYS A 451 33.47 -14.22 -2.45
CA CYS A 451 32.85 -15.52 -2.13
C CYS A 451 33.92 -16.63 -2.06
N VAL A 452 33.84 -17.51 -1.04
CA VAL A 452 34.77 -18.63 -0.85
C VAL A 452 34.18 -19.93 -1.40
N ALA A 453 32.91 -20.19 -1.09
CA ALA A 453 32.10 -21.26 -1.65
C ALA A 453 30.88 -20.60 -2.31
N CYS A 454 30.88 -20.54 -3.63
CA CYS A 454 29.99 -19.67 -4.38
C CYS A 454 28.90 -20.48 -5.06
N CYS A 455 27.67 -19.97 -5.04
CA CYS A 455 26.51 -20.59 -5.67
C CYS A 455 26.23 -22.04 -5.20
N GLU A 456 26.63 -22.42 -3.99
CA GLU A 456 26.23 -23.69 -3.36
C GLU A 456 24.75 -23.69 -2.97
N GLU A 457 24.26 -22.50 -2.61
CA GLU A 457 22.85 -22.28 -2.33
C GLU A 457 22.27 -21.28 -3.32
N SER A 458 20.96 -21.42 -3.56
CA SER A 458 20.23 -20.55 -4.47
C SER A 458 20.09 -19.14 -3.88
N PRO A 459 20.34 -18.07 -4.68
CA PRO A 459 20.06 -16.70 -4.28
C PRO A 459 18.54 -16.39 -4.24
N PHE A 460 17.70 -17.37 -4.58
CA PHE A 460 16.24 -17.26 -4.57
C PHE A 460 15.62 -17.87 -3.32
N GLU A 461 14.75 -17.11 -2.70
CA GLU A 461 13.86 -17.59 -1.65
C GLU A 461 12.41 -17.44 -2.07
N VAL A 462 11.60 -18.42 -1.71
CA VAL A 462 10.15 -18.45 -1.91
C VAL A 462 9.44 -18.43 -0.58
N MET A 463 8.33 -17.70 -0.53
CA MET A 463 7.46 -17.63 0.64
C MET A 463 6.31 -18.60 0.48
N ASP A 464 6.02 -19.40 1.50
CA ASP A 464 4.84 -20.26 1.54
C ASP A 464 3.62 -19.56 2.18
N ALA A 465 2.54 -20.31 2.38
CA ALA A 465 1.31 -19.80 2.99
C ALA A 465 1.41 -19.47 4.48
N THR A 466 2.47 -19.89 5.15
CA THR A 466 2.74 -19.54 6.56
C THR A 466 3.51 -18.23 6.68
N GLY A 467 3.99 -17.69 5.55
CA GLY A 467 4.87 -16.52 5.52
C GLY A 467 6.35 -16.86 5.74
N LEU A 468 6.71 -18.15 5.75
CA LEU A 468 8.10 -18.58 5.91
C LEU A 468 8.82 -18.51 4.56
N TRP A 469 10.00 -17.88 4.55
CA TRP A 469 10.89 -17.84 3.40
C TRP A 469 11.83 -19.05 3.43
N THR A 470 11.91 -19.76 2.31
CA THR A 470 12.78 -20.92 2.13
C THR A 470 13.50 -20.83 0.79
N ARG A 471 14.76 -21.28 0.72
CA ARG A 471 15.50 -21.28 -0.55
C ARG A 471 14.87 -22.24 -1.55
N ALA A 472 14.72 -21.79 -2.79
CA ALA A 472 14.20 -22.61 -3.88
C ALA A 472 15.33 -22.94 -4.85
N ALA A 473 15.40 -24.20 -5.30
CA ALA A 473 16.36 -24.59 -6.33
C ALA A 473 16.08 -23.82 -7.62
N MET A 474 17.12 -23.24 -8.22
CA MET A 474 17.04 -22.51 -9.47
C MET A 474 17.65 -23.28 -10.65
N GLY A 475 17.15 -23.02 -11.85
CA GLY A 475 17.78 -23.43 -13.10
C GLY A 475 17.55 -22.38 -14.18
N ILE A 476 18.59 -22.05 -14.95
CA ILE A 476 18.57 -21.03 -16.00
C ILE A 476 18.39 -21.70 -17.36
N THR A 477 17.55 -21.16 -18.23
CA THR A 477 17.36 -21.66 -19.60
C THR A 477 17.08 -20.49 -20.53
N GLY A 478 18.02 -20.18 -21.42
CA GLY A 478 17.98 -18.91 -22.17
C GLY A 478 17.97 -17.73 -21.20
N ASP A 479 17.03 -16.81 -21.39
CA ASP A 479 16.88 -15.60 -20.57
C ASP A 479 15.82 -15.75 -19.46
N GLU A 480 15.48 -17.00 -19.08
CA GLU A 480 14.52 -17.30 -18.01
C GLU A 480 15.18 -18.03 -16.83
N VAL A 481 14.68 -17.74 -15.61
CA VAL A 481 14.97 -18.54 -14.41
C VAL A 481 13.76 -19.41 -14.06
N SER A 482 14.00 -20.69 -13.81
CA SER A 482 13.01 -21.62 -13.26
C SER A 482 13.31 -21.95 -11.80
N LEU A 483 12.33 -21.75 -10.91
CA LEU A 483 12.36 -22.16 -9.51
C LEU A 483 11.60 -23.47 -9.33
N ARG A 484 12.17 -24.44 -8.62
CA ARG A 484 11.62 -25.82 -8.50
C ARG A 484 11.73 -26.36 -7.08
N GLY A 485 11.02 -27.47 -6.84
CA GLY A 485 11.14 -28.25 -5.61
C GLY A 485 10.38 -27.68 -4.42
N VAL A 486 9.37 -26.83 -4.64
CA VAL A 486 8.63 -26.19 -3.56
C VAL A 486 7.44 -27.07 -3.15
N PRO A 487 7.31 -27.45 -1.85
CA PRO A 487 6.26 -28.36 -1.38
C PRO A 487 4.88 -27.68 -1.21
N HIS A 488 4.84 -26.35 -1.20
CA HIS A 488 3.65 -25.55 -0.95
C HIS A 488 3.45 -24.49 -2.04
N PRO A 489 2.22 -24.01 -2.26
CA PRO A 489 1.98 -22.89 -3.16
C PRO A 489 2.85 -21.68 -2.82
N ILE A 490 3.54 -21.14 -3.82
CA ILE A 490 4.40 -19.98 -3.67
C ILE A 490 3.53 -18.72 -3.54
N GLN A 491 3.74 -17.95 -2.48
CA GLN A 491 3.08 -16.67 -2.21
C GLN A 491 3.98 -15.46 -2.48
N GLY A 492 5.30 -15.66 -2.48
CA GLY A 492 6.28 -14.63 -2.77
C GLY A 492 7.60 -15.22 -3.26
N ILE A 493 8.37 -14.42 -4.00
CA ILE A 493 9.70 -14.73 -4.50
C ILE A 493 10.58 -13.54 -4.18
N ARG A 494 11.78 -13.78 -3.68
CA ARG A 494 12.77 -12.73 -3.47
C ARG A 494 14.15 -13.21 -3.92
N PHE A 495 14.97 -12.26 -4.33
CA PHE A 495 16.28 -12.48 -4.92
C PHE A 495 17.32 -11.58 -4.24
N ASP A 496 18.47 -12.16 -3.89
CA ASP A 496 19.60 -11.50 -3.21
C ASP A 496 19.21 -10.75 -1.93
N PHE A 497 18.43 -11.42 -1.07
CA PHE A 497 18.03 -10.94 0.26
C PHE A 497 19.02 -11.28 1.38
N GLU A 498 20.19 -11.77 1.02
CA GLU A 498 21.29 -12.00 1.93
C GLU A 498 22.04 -10.68 2.20
N GLY A 499 22.60 -10.53 3.41
CA GLY A 499 23.47 -9.38 3.71
C GLY A 499 24.69 -9.34 2.78
N MET A 500 25.29 -10.52 2.56
CA MET A 500 26.41 -10.79 1.65
C MET A 500 26.04 -11.99 0.76
N PRO A 501 25.40 -11.77 -0.41
CA PRO A 501 25.01 -12.88 -1.28
C PRO A 501 26.23 -13.60 -1.82
N GLN A 502 26.22 -14.93 -1.82
CA GLN A 502 27.29 -15.78 -2.38
C GLN A 502 27.25 -15.92 -3.91
N CYS A 503 26.09 -15.64 -4.50
CA CYS A 503 25.77 -15.87 -5.90
C CYS A 503 24.84 -14.76 -6.36
N SER A 504 25.00 -14.27 -7.59
CA SER A 504 24.07 -13.31 -8.20
C SER A 504 23.84 -13.65 -9.67
N LEU A 505 22.90 -12.96 -10.29
CA LEU A 505 22.56 -13.11 -11.70
C LEU A 505 23.17 -11.99 -12.53
N TYR A 506 23.70 -12.34 -13.69
CA TYR A 506 24.37 -11.42 -14.59
C TYR A 506 23.83 -11.58 -16.00
N ASN A 507 23.86 -10.50 -16.76
CA ASN A 507 23.34 -10.44 -18.11
C ASN A 507 24.37 -10.73 -19.21
N GLY A 508 25.59 -11.19 -18.90
CA GLY A 508 26.61 -11.47 -19.93
C GLY A 508 27.12 -10.26 -20.73
N VAL A 509 26.59 -9.05 -20.50
CA VAL A 509 26.87 -7.84 -21.28
C VAL A 509 27.29 -6.70 -20.36
N GLY A 510 28.47 -6.14 -20.64
CA GLY A 510 28.97 -4.93 -19.99
C GLY A 510 29.85 -5.14 -18.75
N GLY A 511 30.97 -5.87 -18.85
CA GLY A 511 32.01 -5.95 -17.78
C GLY A 511 33.00 -4.76 -17.75
N PRO A 512 34.14 -4.82 -17.00
CA PRO A 512 34.48 -5.67 -15.83
C PRO A 512 33.69 -5.21 -14.59
N ASP A 513 33.73 -5.75 -13.36
CA ASP A 513 34.69 -6.63 -12.66
C ASP A 513 34.13 -8.06 -12.52
N ASN A 514 34.75 -9.02 -13.21
CA ASN A 514 34.15 -9.70 -14.36
C ASN A 514 33.43 -11.04 -14.08
N HIS A 515 32.38 -10.97 -13.27
CA HIS A 515 31.40 -12.05 -13.18
C HIS A 515 30.25 -11.80 -14.19
N GLN A 516 30.29 -12.29 -15.43
CA GLN A 516 30.67 -11.56 -16.67
C GLN A 516 29.59 -10.59 -17.25
N GLY A 517 29.01 -9.70 -16.44
CA GLY A 517 28.11 -8.65 -16.95
C GLY A 517 27.70 -7.66 -15.87
N LEU A 518 26.54 -7.05 -16.04
CA LEU A 518 25.89 -6.26 -14.99
C LEU A 518 25.06 -7.18 -14.08
N ALA A 519 25.26 -7.05 -12.77
CA ALA A 519 24.50 -7.78 -11.77
C ALA A 519 23.02 -7.36 -11.74
N ALA A 520 22.14 -8.31 -11.49
CA ALA A 520 20.73 -8.08 -11.26
C ALA A 520 20.52 -7.30 -9.95
N PRO A 521 19.67 -6.27 -9.92
CA PRO A 521 19.27 -5.67 -8.67
C PRO A 521 18.43 -6.67 -7.84
N PRO A 522 18.55 -6.67 -6.50
CA PRO A 522 17.61 -7.38 -5.62
C PRO A 522 16.17 -6.97 -5.92
N PHE A 523 15.28 -7.95 -5.81
CA PHE A 523 13.86 -7.73 -5.99
C PHE A 523 13.03 -8.63 -5.09
N GLN A 524 11.79 -8.22 -4.88
CA GLN A 524 10.76 -9.04 -4.24
C GLN A 524 9.49 -8.99 -5.10
N TYR A 525 8.88 -10.15 -5.30
CA TYR A 525 7.68 -10.33 -6.10
C TYR A 525 6.64 -11.11 -5.29
N CYS A 526 5.41 -10.60 -5.19
CA CYS A 526 4.35 -11.25 -4.43
C CYS A 526 3.27 -11.81 -5.37
N ALA A 527 2.83 -13.05 -5.14
CA ALA A 527 1.95 -13.78 -6.05
C ALA A 527 0.55 -13.17 -6.20
N TYR A 528 0.09 -12.43 -5.19
CA TYR A 528 -1.22 -11.77 -5.18
C TYR A 528 -1.16 -10.31 -5.68
N GLY A 529 -0.02 -9.90 -6.25
CA GLY A 529 0.31 -8.51 -6.55
C GLY A 529 0.88 -7.78 -5.33
N THR A 530 1.51 -6.63 -5.55
CA THR A 530 1.96 -5.77 -4.44
C THR A 530 0.75 -5.32 -3.62
N HIS A 531 0.83 -5.40 -2.30
CA HIS A 531 -0.27 -5.13 -1.38
C HIS A 531 -0.81 -3.67 -1.39
N ASP A 532 -0.36 -2.79 -2.29
CA ASP A 532 -0.66 -1.35 -2.27
C ASP A 532 -0.51 -0.59 -3.61
N GLY A 533 -0.53 -1.26 -4.77
CA GLY A 533 -0.24 -0.59 -6.06
C GLY A 533 1.19 -0.02 -6.13
N GLN A 534 2.09 -0.61 -5.33
CA GLN A 534 3.47 -0.21 -5.20
C GLN A 534 4.27 -0.71 -6.39
N PRO A 535 5.37 -0.03 -6.76
CA PRO A 535 6.38 -0.68 -7.56
C PRO A 535 6.99 -1.85 -6.77
N ALA A 536 7.50 -2.88 -7.47
CA ALA A 536 7.99 -4.14 -6.89
C ALA A 536 9.01 -4.00 -5.75
N TRP A 537 9.62 -2.82 -5.56
CA TRP A 537 10.59 -2.53 -4.53
C TRP A 537 9.99 -2.14 -3.16
N ALA A 538 8.70 -1.79 -3.03
CA ALA A 538 8.12 -1.39 -1.74
C ALA A 538 7.19 -2.44 -1.11
N ALA A 539 6.88 -3.52 -1.83
CA ALA A 539 5.89 -4.48 -1.39
C ALA A 539 6.49 -5.47 -0.40
N SER A 540 6.11 -5.41 0.87
CA SER A 540 6.27 -6.57 1.75
C SER A 540 5.32 -7.67 1.22
N CYS A 541 5.86 -8.87 0.96
CA CYS A 541 5.02 -10.06 0.84
C CYS A 541 4.60 -10.57 2.22
N GLU A 542 4.95 -9.86 3.30
CA GLU A 542 4.42 -10.16 4.61
C GLU A 542 2.90 -10.25 4.51
N PRO A 543 2.29 -11.34 4.98
CA PRO A 543 0.84 -11.47 5.02
C PRO A 543 0.28 -10.41 5.98
N ASN A 544 0.12 -9.19 5.51
CA ASN A 544 -0.67 -8.19 6.19
C ASN A 544 -2.13 -8.62 6.03
N GLU A 545 -2.81 -8.72 7.17
CA GLU A 545 -4.16 -9.25 7.40
C GLU A 545 -5.29 -8.56 6.59
N CYS A 546 -4.93 -7.62 5.71
CA CYS A 546 -5.78 -6.93 4.74
C CYS A 546 -5.09 -6.93 3.34
N ALA A 547 -5.08 -8.07 2.66
CA ALA A 547 -4.58 -8.14 1.28
C ALA A 547 -5.51 -7.37 0.30
N PRO A 548 -4.98 -6.55 -0.64
CA PRO A 548 -5.72 -6.28 -1.86
C PRO A 548 -5.84 -7.58 -2.65
N VAL A 549 -6.96 -7.73 -3.34
CA VAL A 549 -7.18 -8.84 -4.25
C VAL A 549 -6.79 -8.35 -5.65
N GLY A 550 -5.79 -8.97 -6.25
CA GLY A 550 -5.46 -8.78 -7.67
C GLY A 550 -6.68 -8.99 -8.57
N ILE A 551 -6.79 -8.26 -9.68
CA ILE A 551 -7.89 -8.43 -10.65
C ILE A 551 -7.24 -8.78 -11.99
N PRO A 552 -7.51 -9.99 -12.50
CA PRO A 552 -8.73 -10.23 -13.26
C PRO A 552 -9.64 -11.30 -12.62
N VAL A 553 -10.91 -10.97 -12.44
CA VAL A 553 -11.95 -11.99 -12.13
C VAL A 553 -12.56 -12.46 -13.46
N PRO A 554 -12.53 -13.76 -13.78
CA PRO A 554 -13.15 -14.27 -15.00
C PRO A 554 -14.66 -14.01 -15.03
N SER A 555 -15.21 -13.81 -16.24
CA SER A 555 -16.63 -13.48 -16.49
C SER A 555 -17.64 -14.44 -15.85
N ALA A 556 -17.23 -15.70 -15.60
CA ALA A 556 -18.04 -16.69 -14.90
C ALA A 556 -18.37 -16.28 -13.45
N GLY A 557 -17.43 -15.64 -12.74
CA GLY A 557 -17.66 -15.16 -11.36
C GLY A 557 -18.69 -14.02 -11.31
N VAL A 558 -18.73 -13.19 -12.34
CA VAL A 558 -19.72 -12.09 -12.47
C VAL A 558 -21.12 -12.65 -12.74
N ALA A 559 -21.25 -13.68 -13.58
CA ALA A 559 -22.55 -14.30 -13.87
C ALA A 559 -23.17 -14.97 -12.63
N VAL A 560 -22.36 -15.70 -11.84
CA VAL A 560 -22.81 -16.30 -10.57
C VAL A 560 -23.21 -15.22 -9.56
N ALA A 561 -22.44 -14.12 -9.51
CA ALA A 561 -22.71 -12.98 -8.64
C ALA A 561 -24.07 -12.30 -8.93
N VAL A 562 -24.36 -12.03 -10.21
CA VAL A 562 -25.61 -11.42 -10.64
C VAL A 562 -26.81 -12.34 -10.35
N ALA A 563 -26.64 -13.64 -10.59
CA ALA A 563 -27.68 -14.62 -10.27
C ALA A 563 -27.97 -14.67 -8.77
N ALA A 564 -26.93 -14.69 -7.92
CA ALA A 564 -27.07 -14.69 -6.46
C ALA A 564 -27.78 -13.43 -5.93
N LEU A 565 -27.42 -12.24 -6.44
CA LEU A 565 -28.10 -10.98 -6.13
C LEU A 565 -29.57 -10.98 -6.55
N GLY A 566 -29.88 -11.56 -7.72
CA GLY A 566 -31.24 -11.70 -8.22
C GLY A 566 -32.13 -12.56 -7.30
N PHE A 567 -31.63 -13.73 -6.88
CA PHE A 567 -32.40 -14.62 -6.00
C PHE A 567 -32.71 -14.00 -4.64
N THR A 568 -31.78 -13.25 -4.05
CA THR A 568 -31.98 -12.61 -2.74
C THR A 568 -33.01 -11.47 -2.79
N VAL A 569 -33.19 -10.77 -3.92
CA VAL A 569 -34.29 -9.79 -4.11
C VAL A 569 -35.62 -10.47 -4.37
N LEU A 570 -35.65 -11.48 -5.25
CA LEU A 570 -36.92 -12.04 -5.76
C LEU A 570 -37.66 -12.88 -4.72
N VAL A 571 -36.93 -13.58 -3.85
CA VAL A 571 -37.50 -14.52 -2.88
C VAL A 571 -38.41 -13.85 -1.83
N PRO A 572 -38.08 -12.66 -1.27
CA PRO A 572 -38.94 -11.99 -0.30
C PRO A 572 -40.15 -11.25 -0.89
N LEU A 573 -40.19 -10.98 -2.21
CA LEU A 573 -41.27 -10.20 -2.85
C LEU A 573 -42.68 -10.71 -2.56
N PRO A 574 -42.99 -12.02 -2.65
CA PRO A 574 -44.33 -12.52 -2.34
C PRO A 574 -44.78 -12.21 -0.90
N GLN A 575 -43.84 -12.18 0.05
CA GLN A 575 -44.13 -11.83 1.45
C GLN A 575 -44.45 -10.34 1.59
N PHE A 576 -43.71 -9.47 0.90
CA PHE A 576 -44.02 -8.03 0.86
C PHE A 576 -45.38 -7.74 0.26
N PHE A 577 -45.72 -8.37 -0.87
CA PHE A 577 -47.05 -8.23 -1.47
C PHE A 577 -48.16 -8.73 -0.56
N LYS A 578 -47.94 -9.83 0.17
CA LYS A 578 -48.90 -10.35 1.15
C LYS A 578 -49.13 -9.37 2.29
N LEU A 579 -48.05 -8.81 2.87
CA LEU A 579 -48.11 -7.80 3.94
C LEU A 579 -48.86 -6.53 3.49
N ALA A 580 -48.49 -6.00 2.31
CA ALA A 580 -49.10 -4.78 1.76
C ALA A 580 -50.58 -4.98 1.41
N LYS A 581 -50.93 -6.12 0.80
CA LYS A 581 -52.32 -6.46 0.43
C LYS A 581 -53.20 -6.74 1.65
N ALA A 582 -52.67 -7.44 2.65
CA ALA A 582 -53.41 -7.76 3.88
C ALA A 582 -53.49 -6.57 4.85
N ARG A 583 -52.63 -5.53 4.67
CA ARG A 583 -52.43 -4.43 5.62
C ARG A 583 -52.28 -4.91 7.07
N SER A 584 -51.65 -6.06 7.25
CA SER A 584 -51.45 -6.71 8.55
C SER A 584 -50.17 -7.53 8.53
N SER A 585 -49.37 -7.41 9.58
CA SER A 585 -48.19 -8.23 9.86
C SER A 585 -48.48 -9.48 10.67
N ALA A 586 -49.75 -9.88 10.79
CA ALA A 586 -50.13 -11.14 11.43
C ALA A 586 -49.41 -12.33 10.75
N GLY A 587 -48.59 -13.05 11.52
CA GLY A 587 -47.77 -14.16 11.04
C GLY A 587 -46.33 -13.83 10.65
N VAL A 588 -45.90 -12.58 10.85
CA VAL A 588 -44.49 -12.18 10.77
C VAL A 588 -44.01 -11.75 12.15
N SER A 589 -43.03 -12.46 12.70
CA SER A 589 -42.47 -12.17 14.01
C SER A 589 -41.57 -10.93 13.95
N LEU A 590 -41.94 -9.88 14.70
CA LEU A 590 -41.15 -8.65 14.80
C LEU A 590 -39.73 -8.94 15.35
N PHE A 591 -39.63 -9.85 16.32
CA PHE A 591 -38.35 -10.28 16.87
C PHE A 591 -37.43 -10.89 15.79
N THR A 592 -37.99 -11.73 14.93
CA THR A 592 -37.25 -12.37 13.83
C THR A 592 -36.71 -11.36 12.83
N VAL A 593 -37.52 -10.37 12.46
CA VAL A 593 -37.11 -9.29 11.54
C VAL A 593 -36.00 -8.43 12.17
N ILE A 594 -36.10 -8.12 13.46
CA ILE A 594 -35.07 -7.36 14.19
C ILE A 594 -33.73 -8.12 14.25
N ILE A 595 -33.75 -9.40 14.60
CA ILE A 595 -32.52 -10.21 14.67
C ILE A 595 -31.88 -10.39 13.30
N THR A 596 -32.69 -10.57 12.25
CA THR A 596 -32.21 -10.66 10.85
C THR A 596 -31.56 -9.36 10.40
N MET A 597 -32.17 -8.21 10.73
CA MET A 597 -31.60 -6.89 10.46
C MET A 597 -30.29 -6.71 11.22
N PHE A 598 -30.24 -7.03 12.52
CA PHE A 598 -29.04 -6.92 13.35
C PHE A 598 -27.88 -7.77 12.81
N SER A 599 -28.13 -9.03 12.49
CA SER A 599 -27.13 -9.94 11.91
C SER A 599 -26.58 -9.42 10.58
N SER A 600 -27.46 -8.96 9.68
CA SER A 600 -27.05 -8.43 8.37
C SER A 600 -26.21 -7.16 8.50
N MET A 601 -26.55 -6.28 9.45
CA MET A 601 -25.81 -5.04 9.68
C MET A 601 -24.43 -5.25 10.30
N LEU A 602 -24.28 -6.23 11.20
CA LEU A 602 -22.96 -6.64 11.71
C LEU A 602 -22.06 -7.16 10.58
N ASN A 603 -22.63 -7.91 9.64
CA ASN A 603 -21.90 -8.39 8.47
C ASN A 603 -21.50 -7.24 7.53
N VAL A 604 -22.36 -6.22 7.34
CA VAL A 604 -22.00 -5.00 6.59
C VAL A 604 -20.85 -4.25 7.25
N GLY A 605 -20.92 -3.99 8.57
CA GLY A 605 -19.84 -3.31 9.30
C GLY A 605 -18.51 -4.05 9.20
N ALA A 606 -18.54 -5.37 9.39
CA ALA A 606 -17.35 -6.20 9.24
C ALA A 606 -16.82 -6.24 7.80
N ALA A 607 -17.72 -6.26 6.80
CA ALA A 607 -17.36 -6.19 5.38
C ALA A 607 -16.71 -4.84 5.03
N LEU A 608 -17.22 -3.72 5.55
CA LEU A 608 -16.63 -2.39 5.35
C LEU A 608 -15.19 -2.31 5.89
N ILE A 609 -14.93 -2.87 7.08
CA ILE A 609 -13.59 -2.89 7.68
C ILE A 609 -12.65 -3.81 6.89
N THR A 610 -13.09 -5.05 6.63
CA THR A 610 -12.26 -6.06 5.94
C THR A 610 -12.06 -5.76 4.45
N LYS A 611 -12.93 -4.95 3.84
CA LYS A 611 -12.84 -4.53 2.44
C LYS A 611 -12.45 -3.06 2.25
N TRP A 612 -11.99 -2.39 3.31
CA TRP A 612 -11.70 -0.95 3.31
C TRP A 612 -10.79 -0.53 2.14
N ARG A 613 -9.69 -1.26 1.93
CA ARG A 613 -8.73 -0.99 0.85
C ARG A 613 -9.30 -1.26 -0.55
N GLN A 614 -10.16 -2.28 -0.71
CA GLN A 614 -10.86 -2.53 -1.97
C GLN A 614 -11.86 -1.41 -2.28
N ILE A 615 -12.58 -0.90 -1.27
CA ILE A 615 -13.53 0.22 -1.42
C ILE A 615 -12.80 1.49 -1.89
N THR A 616 -11.67 1.81 -1.27
CA THR A 616 -10.86 2.98 -1.67
C THR A 616 -10.26 2.82 -3.06
N ALA A 617 -9.76 1.62 -3.41
CA ALA A 617 -9.23 1.33 -4.74
C ALA A 617 -10.31 1.37 -5.84
N CYS A 618 -11.51 0.84 -5.58
CA CYS A 618 -12.63 0.89 -6.54
C CYS A 618 -13.11 2.32 -6.81
N GLY A 619 -12.89 3.27 -5.89
CA GLY A 619 -13.19 4.69 -6.10
C GLY A 619 -12.44 5.30 -7.29
N HIS A 620 -11.29 4.73 -7.65
CA HIS A 620 -10.46 5.18 -8.78
C HIS A 620 -10.55 4.28 -10.02
N LEU A 621 -10.84 2.97 -9.86
CA LEU A 621 -10.77 1.97 -10.94
C LEU A 621 -12.09 1.69 -11.67
N GLY A 622 -13.23 2.17 -11.17
CA GLY A 622 -14.55 1.99 -11.80
C GLY A 622 -15.10 0.55 -11.71
N TRP A 623 -15.94 0.16 -12.68
CA TRP A 623 -16.78 -1.07 -12.64
C TRP A 623 -15.99 -2.40 -12.67
N SER A 624 -14.71 -2.38 -13.06
CA SER A 624 -13.84 -3.56 -13.08
C SER A 624 -13.55 -4.14 -11.69
N CYS A 625 -13.80 -3.35 -10.64
CA CYS A 625 -13.51 -3.67 -9.24
C CYS A 625 -14.72 -4.29 -8.48
N VAL A 626 -15.92 -4.23 -9.08
CA VAL A 626 -17.19 -4.71 -8.50
C VAL A 626 -17.16 -6.17 -8.01
N PRO A 627 -16.53 -7.14 -8.69
CA PRO A 627 -16.53 -8.54 -8.24
C PRO A 627 -15.89 -8.76 -6.86
N ASN A 628 -14.94 -7.90 -6.48
CA ASN A 628 -14.22 -7.98 -5.21
C ASN A 628 -14.99 -7.34 -4.03
N LEU A 629 -16.02 -6.55 -4.33
CA LEU A 629 -16.92 -5.94 -3.35
C LEU A 629 -18.26 -6.69 -3.23
N LEU A 630 -18.38 -7.86 -3.83
CA LEU A 630 -19.68 -8.53 -3.92
C LEU A 630 -20.25 -8.93 -2.55
N ASP A 631 -19.43 -9.49 -1.65
CA ASP A 631 -19.88 -9.81 -0.28
C ASP A 631 -20.46 -8.56 0.41
N LEU A 632 -19.82 -7.40 0.23
CA LEU A 632 -20.31 -6.13 0.75
C LEU A 632 -21.68 -5.76 0.15
N PHE A 633 -21.82 -5.81 -1.19
CA PHE A 633 -23.09 -5.50 -1.86
C PHE A 633 -24.22 -6.46 -1.45
N GLN A 634 -23.93 -7.75 -1.32
CA GLN A 634 -24.88 -8.75 -0.88
C GLN A 634 -25.34 -8.49 0.56
N ASN A 635 -24.42 -8.20 1.48
CA ASN A 635 -24.77 -7.89 2.86
C ASN A 635 -25.58 -6.59 2.96
N ILE A 636 -25.22 -5.54 2.20
CA ILE A 636 -25.98 -4.28 2.11
C ILE A 636 -27.40 -4.55 1.60
N GLN A 637 -27.55 -5.38 0.58
CA GLN A 637 -28.85 -5.70 0.00
C GLN A 637 -29.74 -6.45 1.00
N VAL A 638 -29.22 -7.48 1.69
CA VAL A 638 -29.99 -8.22 2.71
C VAL A 638 -30.41 -7.28 3.85
N ALA A 639 -29.52 -6.37 4.25
CA ALA A 639 -29.79 -5.31 5.21
C ALA A 639 -30.96 -4.40 4.78
N ILE A 640 -30.97 -3.95 3.52
CA ILE A 640 -32.06 -3.12 2.96
C ILE A 640 -33.39 -3.88 2.96
N ILE A 641 -33.39 -5.15 2.54
CA ILE A 641 -34.60 -5.99 2.52
C ILE A 641 -35.16 -6.15 3.93
N ALA A 642 -34.30 -6.45 4.92
CA ALA A 642 -34.71 -6.58 6.32
C ALA A 642 -35.28 -5.26 6.88
N ALA A 643 -34.69 -4.11 6.50
CA ALA A 643 -35.20 -2.79 6.88
C ALA A 643 -36.59 -2.51 6.29
N ILE A 644 -36.81 -2.83 5.01
CA ILE A 644 -38.13 -2.70 4.37
C ILE A 644 -39.15 -3.60 5.07
N GLN A 645 -38.78 -4.85 5.41
CA GLN A 645 -39.66 -5.76 6.16
C GLN A 645 -40.02 -5.18 7.51
N LEU A 646 -39.04 -4.61 8.23
CA LEU A 646 -39.27 -4.00 9.53
C LEU A 646 -40.24 -2.83 9.44
N VAL A 647 -40.04 -1.91 8.49
CA VAL A 647 -40.93 -0.77 8.24
C VAL A 647 -42.36 -1.25 7.96
N MET A 648 -42.54 -2.27 7.13
CA MET A 648 -43.87 -2.82 6.84
C MET A 648 -44.52 -3.47 8.07
N VAL A 649 -43.76 -4.20 8.89
CA VAL A 649 -44.29 -4.81 10.12
C VAL A 649 -44.74 -3.75 11.13
N VAL A 650 -43.99 -2.65 11.24
CA VAL A 650 -44.29 -1.49 12.10
C VAL A 650 -45.49 -0.70 11.56
N ALA A 651 -45.58 -0.51 10.24
CA ALA A 651 -46.66 0.23 9.58
C ALA A 651 -48.00 -0.51 9.63
N TYR A 652 -47.98 -1.85 9.63
CA TYR A 652 -49.16 -2.71 9.59
C TYR A 652 -49.27 -3.63 10.83
N PRO A 653 -49.29 -3.12 12.07
CA PRO A 653 -49.22 -3.95 13.26
C PRO A 653 -50.49 -4.82 13.43
N PRO A 654 -50.40 -6.02 14.05
CA PRO A 654 -51.55 -6.92 14.21
C PRO A 654 -52.60 -6.39 15.21
N ASN A 655 -52.20 -5.52 16.16
CA ASN A 655 -53.07 -4.94 17.20
C ASN A 655 -52.78 -3.44 17.43
N ALA A 656 -53.82 -2.60 17.37
CA ALA A 656 -53.68 -1.16 17.12
C ALA A 656 -53.12 -0.27 18.25
N LYS A 657 -53.16 -0.69 19.54
CA LYS A 657 -52.89 0.24 20.67
C LYS A 657 -51.56 0.05 21.44
N ARG A 658 -51.04 -1.16 21.58
CA ARG A 658 -49.73 -1.41 22.27
C ARG A 658 -48.56 -1.65 21.31
N ALA A 659 -48.83 -2.14 20.10
CA ALA A 659 -47.78 -2.50 19.15
C ALA A 659 -47.12 -1.28 18.49
N ARG A 660 -47.84 -0.17 18.26
CA ARG A 660 -47.28 1.03 17.60
C ARG A 660 -46.22 1.76 18.44
N ALA A 661 -46.43 1.85 19.76
CA ALA A 661 -45.50 2.53 20.66
C ALA A 661 -44.21 1.74 20.86
N MET A 662 -44.28 0.43 21.14
CA MET A 662 -43.10 -0.45 21.22
C MET A 662 -42.36 -0.55 19.87
N ALA A 663 -43.09 -0.70 18.76
CA ALA A 663 -42.47 -0.82 17.45
C ALA A 663 -41.70 0.46 17.03
N ALA A 664 -42.17 1.65 17.44
CA ALA A 664 -41.49 2.92 17.14
C ALA A 664 -40.23 3.15 18.01
N THR A 665 -40.26 2.85 19.31
CA THR A 665 -39.07 2.97 20.18
C THR A 665 -38.01 1.92 19.86
N THR A 666 -38.41 0.69 19.56
CA THR A 666 -37.48 -0.36 19.11
C THR A 666 -36.87 -0.03 17.73
N LEU A 667 -37.63 0.59 16.82
CA LEU A 667 -37.14 1.10 15.54
C LEU A 667 -36.09 2.21 15.72
N GLY A 668 -36.37 3.19 16.59
CA GLY A 668 -35.45 4.29 16.86
C GLY A 668 -34.11 3.84 17.47
N MET A 669 -34.15 2.96 18.47
CA MET A 669 -32.92 2.43 19.10
C MET A 669 -32.09 1.57 18.13
N ALA A 670 -32.75 0.74 17.31
CA ALA A 670 -32.06 -0.10 16.34
C ALA A 670 -31.35 0.74 15.26
N ILE A 671 -31.97 1.82 14.79
CA ILE A 671 -31.39 2.74 13.80
C ILE A 671 -30.22 3.54 14.41
N ILE A 672 -30.35 4.02 15.66
CA ILE A 672 -29.30 4.82 16.31
C ILE A 672 -28.03 4.00 16.57
N LEU A 673 -28.17 2.81 17.18
CA LEU A 673 -27.04 1.91 17.43
C LEU A 673 -26.37 1.47 16.11
N TRP A 674 -27.14 1.41 15.03
CA TRP A 674 -26.68 1.12 13.68
C TRP A 674 -25.86 2.25 13.05
N VAL A 675 -26.36 3.49 13.05
CA VAL A 675 -25.60 4.65 12.54
C VAL A 675 -24.28 4.75 13.28
N ALA A 676 -24.28 4.54 14.60
CA ALA A 676 -23.06 4.54 15.40
C ALA A 676 -22.07 3.44 14.97
N CYS A 677 -22.52 2.20 14.73
CA CYS A 677 -21.69 1.08 14.33
C CYS A 677 -21.10 1.24 12.91
N VAL A 678 -21.92 1.70 11.95
CA VAL A 678 -21.47 1.93 10.57
C VAL A 678 -20.54 3.13 10.49
N CYS A 679 -20.86 4.24 11.16
CA CYS A 679 -19.96 5.40 11.21
C CYS A 679 -18.64 5.07 11.89
N ALA A 680 -18.65 4.28 12.98
CA ALA A 680 -17.42 3.79 13.61
C ALA A 680 -16.59 2.88 12.69
N SER A 681 -17.26 2.11 11.82
CA SER A 681 -16.61 1.23 10.83
C SER A 681 -16.07 1.99 9.61
N LEU A 682 -16.71 3.11 9.23
CA LEU A 682 -16.27 3.99 8.13
C LEU A 682 -15.17 4.99 8.56
N ALA A 683 -15.05 5.29 9.85
CA ALA A 683 -14.07 6.25 10.37
C ALA A 683 -12.72 5.62 10.76
N ALA A 684 -12.55 4.30 10.63
CA ALA A 684 -11.39 3.58 11.13
C ALA A 684 -10.64 2.87 9.99
N PRO A 685 -9.38 3.24 9.67
CA PRO A 685 -8.59 2.53 8.68
C PRO A 685 -8.33 1.07 9.12
N CYS A 686 -8.14 0.17 8.14
CA CYS A 686 -7.76 -1.23 8.45
C CYS A 686 -6.49 -1.25 9.31
N GLY A 687 -6.57 -1.97 10.43
CA GLY A 687 -5.48 -2.24 11.36
C GLY A 687 -5.85 -3.39 12.31
N LYS A 688 -4.87 -3.92 13.06
CA LYS A 688 -5.06 -5.12 13.92
C LYS A 688 -6.28 -5.02 14.85
N ARG A 689 -6.51 -3.84 15.45
CA ARG A 689 -7.65 -3.59 16.37
C ARG A 689 -8.99 -3.57 15.65
N THR A 690 -9.07 -2.98 14.45
CA THR A 690 -10.31 -2.92 13.67
C THR A 690 -10.65 -4.27 13.05
N LEU A 691 -9.65 -5.08 12.70
CA LEU A 691 -9.84 -6.47 12.26
C LEU A 691 -10.34 -7.38 13.37
N ALA A 692 -9.78 -7.28 14.59
CA ALA A 692 -10.31 -7.98 15.75
C ALA A 692 -11.78 -7.59 16.02
N PHE A 693 -12.11 -6.30 15.88
CA PHE A 693 -13.48 -5.82 15.99
C PHE A 693 -14.40 -6.38 14.88
N ALA A 694 -13.93 -6.45 13.63
CA ALA A 694 -14.66 -7.08 12.53
C ALA A 694 -14.90 -8.57 12.76
N ALA A 695 -13.94 -9.29 13.33
CA ALA A 695 -14.10 -10.71 13.71
C ALA A 695 -15.16 -10.89 14.82
N VAL A 696 -15.18 -10.00 15.81
CA VAL A 696 -16.22 -9.96 16.85
C VAL A 696 -17.59 -9.69 16.23
N GLN A 697 -17.70 -8.73 15.30
CA GLN A 697 -18.95 -8.43 14.58
C GLN A 697 -19.46 -9.66 13.81
N ARG A 698 -18.61 -10.36 13.06
CA ARG A 698 -18.99 -11.59 12.31
C ARG A 698 -19.38 -12.75 13.23
N SER A 699 -18.70 -12.89 14.37
CA SER A 699 -19.04 -13.90 15.38
C SER A 699 -20.39 -13.62 16.02
N ALA A 700 -20.67 -12.36 16.37
CA ALA A 700 -21.98 -11.94 16.87
C ALA A 700 -23.08 -12.11 15.82
N GLY A 701 -22.78 -11.86 14.54
CA GLY A 701 -23.70 -12.11 13.42
C GLY A 701 -24.07 -13.59 13.27
N SER A 702 -23.09 -14.49 13.45
CA SER A 702 -23.29 -15.94 13.45
C SER A 702 -24.17 -16.41 14.61
N LEU A 703 -23.94 -15.88 15.81
CA LEU A 703 -24.76 -16.17 16.99
C LEU A 703 -26.21 -15.69 16.80
N ALA A 704 -26.39 -14.49 16.24
CA ALA A 704 -27.71 -13.96 15.92
C ALA A 704 -28.48 -14.86 14.93
N ALA A 705 -27.79 -15.40 13.92
CA ALA A 705 -28.39 -16.37 13.00
C ALA A 705 -28.84 -17.66 13.71
N LEU A 706 -28.03 -18.16 14.65
CA LEU A 706 -28.38 -19.34 15.45
C LEU A 706 -29.62 -19.09 16.33
N VAL A 707 -29.68 -17.94 16.99
CA VAL A 707 -30.82 -17.52 17.82
C VAL A 707 -32.11 -17.33 17.01
N HIS A 708 -31.99 -16.90 15.75
CA HIS A 708 -33.12 -16.81 14.83
C HIS A 708 -33.66 -18.20 14.47
N TYR A 709 -32.84 -19.11 13.94
CA TYR A 709 -33.34 -20.34 13.33
C TYR A 709 -33.58 -21.50 14.32
N ALA A 710 -32.90 -21.53 15.48
CA ALA A 710 -33.06 -22.63 16.45
C ALA A 710 -34.51 -22.79 16.97
N PRO A 711 -35.22 -21.72 17.40
CA PRO A 711 -36.61 -21.80 17.85
C PRO A 711 -37.56 -22.28 16.75
N GLN A 712 -37.32 -21.84 15.50
CA GLN A 712 -38.13 -22.25 14.35
C GLN A 712 -37.96 -23.74 14.03
N LEU A 713 -36.73 -24.25 14.12
CA LEU A 713 -36.43 -25.67 13.94
C LEU A 713 -37.09 -26.52 15.04
N LEU A 714 -36.97 -26.09 16.30
CA LEU A 714 -37.62 -26.73 17.46
C LEU A 714 -39.14 -26.77 17.31
N ALA A 715 -39.77 -25.66 16.91
CA ALA A 715 -41.21 -25.60 16.69
C ALA A 715 -41.65 -26.51 15.54
N THR A 716 -40.91 -26.50 14.42
CA THR A 716 -41.18 -27.37 13.26
C THR A 716 -41.14 -28.85 13.66
N TRP A 717 -40.16 -29.23 14.48
CA TRP A 717 -40.01 -30.60 14.98
C TRP A 717 -41.11 -30.98 15.98
N ARG A 718 -41.41 -30.10 16.94
CA ARG A 718 -42.44 -30.32 17.97
C ARG A 718 -43.84 -30.45 17.38
N HIS A 719 -44.19 -29.60 16.42
CA HIS A 719 -45.53 -29.55 15.83
C HIS A 719 -45.68 -30.41 14.56
N ARG A 720 -44.58 -31.03 14.09
CA ARG A 720 -44.52 -31.87 12.89
C ARG A 720 -45.15 -31.19 11.66
N ALA A 721 -44.97 -29.88 11.51
CA ALA A 721 -45.59 -29.06 10.47
C ALA A 721 -44.57 -28.05 9.93
N SER A 722 -44.58 -27.82 8.61
CA SER A 722 -43.84 -26.71 8.00
C SER A 722 -44.43 -25.38 8.49
N GLY A 723 -43.59 -24.45 8.94
CA GLY A 723 -44.01 -23.11 9.38
C GLY A 723 -44.61 -22.25 8.25
N SER A 724 -44.51 -20.92 8.39
CA SER A 724 -45.21 -19.95 7.52
C SER A 724 -44.64 -19.79 6.08
N LEU A 725 -43.50 -20.40 5.77
CA LEU A 725 -42.82 -20.31 4.48
C LEU A 725 -43.05 -21.56 3.62
N SER A 726 -43.14 -21.38 2.30
CA SER A 726 -43.34 -22.49 1.35
C SER A 726 -42.06 -23.32 1.16
N LEU A 727 -42.20 -24.60 0.80
CA LEU A 727 -41.05 -25.47 0.47
C LEU A 727 -40.19 -24.86 -0.65
N LEU A 728 -40.82 -24.27 -1.67
CA LEU A 728 -40.12 -23.58 -2.76
C LEU A 728 -39.25 -22.42 -2.25
N THR A 729 -39.77 -21.63 -1.32
CA THR A 729 -39.03 -20.53 -0.69
C THR A 729 -37.78 -21.03 0.03
N TYR A 730 -37.92 -22.09 0.83
CA TYR A 730 -36.79 -22.71 1.53
C TYR A 730 -35.75 -23.31 0.56
N THR A 731 -36.19 -23.96 -0.51
CA THR A 731 -35.28 -24.52 -1.52
C THR A 731 -34.44 -23.43 -2.19
N LEU A 732 -35.07 -22.33 -2.61
CA LEU A 732 -34.35 -21.21 -3.24
C LEU A 732 -33.36 -20.54 -2.29
N GLN A 733 -33.71 -20.39 -1.01
CA GLN A 733 -32.81 -19.81 -0.01
C GLN A 733 -31.60 -20.71 0.29
N VAL A 734 -31.81 -22.02 0.41
CA VAL A 734 -30.73 -22.99 0.68
C VAL A 734 -29.74 -23.06 -0.49
N VAL A 735 -30.23 -23.11 -1.73
CA VAL A 735 -29.38 -23.13 -2.93
C VAL A 735 -28.56 -21.84 -3.05
N GLY A 736 -29.22 -20.67 -2.89
CA GLY A 736 -28.53 -19.38 -2.92
C GLY A 736 -27.47 -19.23 -1.82
N GLY A 737 -27.77 -19.72 -0.62
CA GLY A 737 -26.84 -19.70 0.51
C GLY A 737 -25.57 -20.51 0.26
N TYR A 738 -25.68 -21.73 -0.28
CA TYR A 738 -24.51 -22.55 -0.60
C TYR A 738 -23.70 -22.02 -1.80
N LEU A 739 -24.35 -21.40 -2.79
CA LEU A 739 -23.66 -20.73 -3.88
C LEU A 739 -22.81 -19.55 -3.38
N ASN A 740 -23.33 -18.75 -2.43
CA ASN A 740 -22.56 -17.66 -1.81
C ASN A 740 -21.36 -18.19 -1.00
N ILE A 741 -21.52 -19.30 -0.29
CA ILE A 741 -20.41 -19.92 0.47
C ILE A 741 -19.32 -20.41 -0.50
N TYR A 742 -19.72 -21.14 -1.56
CA TYR A 742 -18.79 -21.61 -2.59
C TYR A 742 -18.03 -20.46 -3.25
N GLN A 743 -18.72 -19.36 -3.56
CA GLN A 743 -18.10 -18.17 -4.11
C GLN A 743 -17.08 -17.55 -3.15
N SER A 744 -17.44 -17.37 -1.88
CA SER A 744 -16.54 -16.80 -0.87
C SER A 744 -15.29 -17.64 -0.63
N ILE A 745 -15.38 -18.96 -0.79
CA ILE A 745 -14.24 -19.89 -0.68
C ILE A 745 -13.36 -19.83 -1.94
N THR A 746 -13.96 -19.85 -3.12
CA THR A 746 -13.24 -19.89 -4.41
C THR A 746 -12.55 -18.58 -4.78
N GLN A 747 -12.96 -17.46 -4.18
CA GLN A 747 -12.25 -16.17 -4.30
C GLN A 747 -10.94 -16.11 -3.47
N GLY A 748 -10.54 -17.20 -2.80
CA GLY A 748 -9.13 -17.48 -2.42
C GLY A 748 -8.48 -16.62 -1.33
N VAL A 749 -9.12 -15.56 -0.82
CA VAL A 749 -8.45 -14.60 0.08
C VAL A 749 -9.34 -14.17 1.26
N SER A 750 -10.18 -15.06 1.82
CA SER A 750 -11.04 -14.67 2.95
C SER A 750 -11.04 -15.70 4.08
N PRO A 751 -10.63 -15.31 5.30
CA PRO A 751 -10.53 -16.22 6.44
C PRO A 751 -11.91 -16.79 6.81
N TRP A 752 -11.90 -17.93 7.50
CA TRP A 752 -13.13 -18.67 7.86
C TRP A 752 -14.25 -17.85 8.54
N PRO A 753 -13.99 -16.77 9.31
CA PRO A 753 -15.07 -15.95 9.88
C PRO A 753 -15.94 -15.24 8.85
N VAL A 754 -15.50 -15.12 7.58
CA VAL A 754 -16.23 -14.43 6.51
C VAL A 754 -17.45 -15.24 6.03
N TRP A 755 -17.30 -16.54 5.79
CA TRP A 755 -18.37 -17.40 5.27
C TRP A 755 -19.11 -18.20 6.36
N THR A 756 -18.61 -18.20 7.60
CA THR A 756 -19.21 -18.95 8.73
C THR A 756 -20.66 -18.55 9.07
N PRO A 757 -21.04 -17.25 9.11
CA PRO A 757 -22.44 -16.87 9.36
C PRO A 757 -23.40 -17.45 8.32
N TRP A 758 -22.99 -17.42 7.04
CA TRP A 758 -23.74 -17.98 5.93
C TRP A 758 -23.84 -19.50 6.02
N LEU A 759 -22.75 -20.17 6.39
CA LEU A 759 -22.74 -21.62 6.60
C LEU A 759 -23.73 -22.05 7.68
N ILE A 760 -23.71 -21.37 8.85
CA ILE A 760 -24.61 -21.69 9.97
C ILE A 760 -26.07 -21.44 9.56
N SER A 761 -26.37 -20.24 9.04
CA SER A 761 -27.73 -19.86 8.62
C SER A 761 -28.29 -20.82 7.57
N THR A 762 -27.52 -21.11 6.52
CA THR A 762 -27.94 -21.97 5.41
C THR A 762 -28.12 -23.42 5.87
N SER A 763 -27.24 -23.92 6.74
CA SER A 763 -27.36 -25.27 7.30
C SER A 763 -28.60 -25.43 8.18
N MET A 764 -28.94 -24.42 8.98
CA MET A 764 -30.16 -24.44 9.80
C MET A 764 -31.43 -24.38 8.94
N GLN A 765 -31.44 -23.56 7.89
CA GLN A 765 -32.55 -23.52 6.94
C GLN A 765 -32.72 -24.85 6.18
N ASN A 766 -31.61 -25.50 5.82
CA ASN A 766 -31.62 -26.81 5.19
C ASN A 766 -32.24 -27.87 6.14
N ALA A 767 -31.90 -27.82 7.44
CA ALA A 767 -32.51 -28.70 8.44
C ALA A 767 -34.03 -28.49 8.57
N VAL A 768 -34.50 -27.25 8.50
CA VAL A 768 -35.95 -26.93 8.48
C VAL A 768 -36.61 -27.46 7.21
N LEU A 769 -35.99 -27.26 6.04
CA LEU A 769 -36.48 -27.73 4.74
C LEU A 769 -36.63 -29.26 4.72
N VAL A 770 -35.60 -29.99 5.13
CA VAL A 770 -35.61 -31.46 5.19
C VAL A 770 -36.71 -31.94 6.15
N SER A 771 -36.81 -31.31 7.33
CA SER A 771 -37.85 -31.67 8.31
C SER A 771 -39.26 -31.43 7.77
N ALA A 772 -39.50 -30.29 7.14
CA ALA A 772 -40.78 -29.94 6.53
C ALA A 772 -41.16 -30.94 5.42
N PHE A 773 -40.22 -31.26 4.53
CA PHE A 773 -40.43 -32.24 3.46
C PHE A 773 -40.81 -33.61 4.00
N VAL A 774 -40.10 -34.09 5.02
CA VAL A 774 -40.37 -35.40 5.66
C VAL A 774 -41.77 -35.43 6.28
N PHE A 775 -42.18 -34.37 6.99
CA PHE A 775 -43.48 -34.33 7.63
C PHE A 775 -44.65 -34.21 6.64
N ASP A 776 -44.50 -33.40 5.60
CA ASP A 776 -45.52 -33.24 4.56
C ASP A 776 -45.65 -34.49 3.69
N ALA A 777 -44.54 -35.14 3.33
CA ALA A 777 -44.55 -36.41 2.61
C ALA A 777 -45.25 -37.51 3.43
N ARG A 778 -45.03 -37.58 4.75
CA ARG A 778 -45.72 -38.51 5.65
C ARG A 778 -47.23 -38.24 5.72
N ARG A 779 -47.65 -36.97 5.83
CA ARG A 779 -49.07 -36.58 5.83
C ARG A 779 -49.75 -36.88 4.50
N TRP A 780 -49.09 -36.62 3.38
CA TRP A 780 -49.62 -36.93 2.06
C TRP A 780 -49.79 -38.44 1.87
N ARG A 781 -48.79 -39.25 2.25
CA ARG A 781 -48.90 -40.72 2.21
C ARG A 781 -50.06 -41.23 3.08
N ALA A 782 -50.28 -40.64 4.25
CA ALA A 782 -51.43 -40.96 5.08
C ALA A 782 -52.77 -40.61 4.39
N ARG A 783 -52.86 -39.46 3.69
CA ARG A 783 -54.05 -39.04 2.94
C ARG A 783 -54.31 -39.87 1.67
N GLN A 784 -53.26 -40.33 0.99
CA GLN A 784 -53.40 -41.19 -0.20
C GLN A 784 -53.76 -42.63 0.16
N ARG A 785 -53.20 -43.17 1.26
CA ARG A 785 -53.66 -44.44 1.85
C ARG A 785 -55.13 -44.39 2.22
N ALA A 786 -55.62 -43.25 2.72
CA ALA A 786 -57.05 -43.02 2.98
C ALA A 786 -57.90 -42.84 1.71
N ARG A 787 -57.31 -42.69 0.52
CA ARG A 787 -57.99 -42.45 -0.77
C ARG A 787 -57.72 -43.52 -1.85
N GLY A 788 -56.94 -44.55 -1.55
CA GLY A 788 -56.73 -45.72 -2.40
C GLY A 788 -56.00 -45.46 -3.74
N LYS A 789 -55.14 -44.45 -3.84
CA LYS A 789 -54.40 -44.14 -5.08
C LYS A 789 -52.92 -43.84 -4.81
N ASP A 790 -52.04 -44.78 -5.18
CA ASP A 790 -50.59 -44.64 -5.10
C ASP A 790 -49.98 -44.51 -6.51
N SER A 791 -49.55 -43.30 -6.87
CA SER A 791 -48.65 -43.11 -8.02
C SER A 791 -47.61 -42.03 -7.67
N ALA A 792 -46.32 -42.40 -7.70
CA ALA A 792 -45.21 -41.58 -7.22
C ALA A 792 -45.01 -40.26 -8.01
N GLY A 793 -45.43 -40.18 -9.27
CA GLY A 793 -45.29 -38.98 -10.11
C GLY A 793 -46.17 -37.79 -9.68
N ALA A 794 -47.28 -38.03 -8.97
CA ALA A 794 -48.16 -36.97 -8.48
C ALA A 794 -47.62 -36.27 -7.21
N VAL A 795 -46.62 -36.87 -6.53
CA VAL A 795 -46.02 -36.39 -5.27
C VAL A 795 -45.28 -35.07 -5.49
N LEU A 796 -44.36 -35.03 -6.46
CA LEU A 796 -43.57 -33.83 -6.76
C LEU A 796 -44.46 -32.66 -7.17
N LYS A 797 -45.43 -32.90 -8.08
CA LYS A 797 -46.30 -31.84 -8.59
C LYS A 797 -47.23 -31.27 -7.50
N ALA A 798 -47.74 -32.10 -6.58
CA ALA A 798 -48.58 -31.63 -5.48
C ALA A 798 -47.80 -30.92 -4.36
N LEU A 799 -46.56 -31.33 -4.07
CA LEU A 799 -45.73 -30.73 -3.02
C LEU A 799 -45.22 -29.33 -3.40
N PHE A 800 -44.91 -29.09 -4.67
CA PHE A 800 -44.48 -27.77 -5.16
C PHE A 800 -45.64 -26.80 -5.47
N GLN A 801 -46.87 -27.28 -5.57
CA GLN A 801 -48.07 -26.46 -5.87
C GLN A 801 -49.03 -26.27 -4.69
N SER A 802 -48.72 -26.82 -3.51
CA SER A 802 -49.54 -26.63 -2.31
C SER A 802 -49.44 -25.19 -1.80
N PRO A 803 -50.54 -24.40 -1.73
CA PRO A 803 -50.51 -23.11 -1.07
C PRO A 803 -50.20 -23.29 0.42
N PRO A 804 -49.52 -22.33 1.08
CA PRO A 804 -49.32 -22.39 2.53
C PRO A 804 -50.69 -22.56 3.20
N LEU A 805 -50.81 -23.59 4.04
CA LEU A 805 -52.06 -23.88 4.73
C LEU A 805 -52.55 -22.62 5.44
N GLY A 806 -53.79 -22.22 5.14
CA GLY A 806 -54.38 -20.98 5.64
C GLY A 806 -54.34 -20.89 7.17
N ASN A 807 -53.98 -19.69 7.65
CA ASN A 807 -54.24 -19.14 8.99
C ASN A 807 -53.84 -19.97 10.22
N TYR A 808 -52.76 -20.75 10.18
CA TYR A 808 -52.09 -21.21 11.40
C TYR A 808 -50.67 -20.66 11.46
N SER A 809 -50.55 -19.41 11.92
CA SER A 809 -49.29 -18.83 12.38
C SER A 809 -49.10 -19.22 13.85
N TYR A 810 -48.08 -20.03 14.14
CA TYR A 810 -47.63 -20.26 15.51
C TYR A 810 -46.43 -19.35 15.78
N ASP A 811 -46.53 -18.46 16.78
CA ASP A 811 -45.43 -17.63 17.23
C ASP A 811 -44.74 -18.36 18.39
N ALA A 812 -43.59 -19.00 18.09
CA ALA A 812 -42.90 -19.91 19.02
C ALA A 812 -42.41 -19.22 20.32
N PHE A 813 -42.39 -17.88 20.35
CA PHE A 813 -41.84 -17.10 21.47
C PHE A 813 -42.90 -16.55 22.44
N THR A 814 -44.18 -16.47 22.05
CA THR A 814 -45.23 -15.87 22.91
C THR A 814 -46.17 -16.91 23.54
N GLY A 815 -46.06 -18.19 23.17
CA GLY A 815 -46.78 -19.29 23.80
C GLY A 815 -48.31 -19.28 23.62
N ASN A 816 -48.87 -18.35 22.84
CA ASN A 816 -50.32 -18.20 22.70
C ASN A 816 -50.88 -18.97 21.50
N SER A 817 -51.97 -19.70 21.72
CA SER A 817 -52.75 -20.39 20.69
C SER A 817 -53.35 -19.41 19.65
N PRO A 818 -53.57 -19.83 18.40
CA PRO A 818 -53.99 -18.95 17.32
C PRO A 818 -55.44 -18.46 17.53
N THR A 819 -55.65 -17.15 17.40
CA THR A 819 -56.99 -16.57 17.24
C THR A 819 -57.40 -16.62 15.76
N VAL A 820 -58.53 -17.26 15.48
CA VAL A 820 -59.08 -17.40 14.12
C VAL A 820 -59.60 -16.05 13.63
N GLY A 821 -58.87 -15.41 12.71
CA GLY A 821 -59.31 -14.20 12.03
C GLY A 821 -60.26 -14.52 10.86
N GLY A 822 -61.51 -14.05 10.98
CA GLY A 822 -62.40 -13.67 9.88
C GLY A 822 -63.09 -14.80 9.10
N LEU A 823 -64.18 -15.34 9.63
CA LEU A 823 -65.20 -16.02 8.81
C LEU A 823 -65.95 -14.98 7.96
N ARG A 824 -65.83 -15.06 6.63
CA ARG A 824 -66.79 -14.44 5.70
C ARG A 824 -68.19 -15.02 5.99
N ARG A 825 -69.20 -14.16 6.15
CA ARG A 825 -70.61 -14.55 6.30
C ARG A 825 -71.04 -15.47 5.13
N PRO A 826 -71.66 -16.64 5.39
CA PRO A 826 -72.34 -17.38 4.33
C PRO A 826 -73.68 -16.69 4.00
N ARG A 827 -74.03 -16.64 2.71
CA ARG A 827 -75.40 -16.37 2.26
C ARG A 827 -76.31 -17.48 2.77
N ALA A 828 -77.47 -17.08 3.31
CA ALA A 828 -78.51 -17.98 3.77
C ALA A 828 -79.12 -18.76 2.61
N ASN A 829 -79.26 -20.07 2.76
CA ASN A 829 -80.25 -20.88 2.05
C ASN A 829 -81.26 -21.40 3.08
N ALA A 830 -82.52 -21.42 2.67
CA ALA A 830 -83.69 -21.72 3.48
C ALA A 830 -83.72 -23.18 3.92
N GLU A 831 -83.22 -23.45 5.12
CA GLU A 831 -83.62 -24.56 6.00
C GLU A 831 -82.93 -24.30 7.35
N GLY A 832 -83.69 -23.98 8.39
CA GLY A 832 -83.18 -23.64 9.71
C GLY A 832 -82.57 -24.83 10.44
N LYS A 833 -81.32 -25.20 10.13
CA LYS A 833 -80.54 -26.18 10.90
C LYS A 833 -79.29 -25.54 11.48
N ALA A 834 -79.13 -25.64 12.80
CA ALA A 834 -77.96 -25.19 13.54
C ALA A 834 -76.75 -26.08 13.23
N LEU A 835 -75.60 -25.47 12.91
CA LEU A 835 -74.34 -26.18 12.71
C LEU A 835 -73.53 -26.12 14.01
N VAL A 836 -73.43 -27.26 14.72
CA VAL A 836 -72.54 -27.40 15.89
C VAL A 836 -71.19 -27.94 15.41
N VAL A 837 -70.12 -27.16 15.57
CA VAL A 837 -68.75 -27.56 15.24
C VAL A 837 -67.99 -27.88 16.53
N PHE A 838 -67.60 -29.14 16.73
CA PHE A 838 -66.76 -29.55 17.85
C PHE A 838 -65.27 -29.42 17.51
N ASN A 839 -64.48 -28.86 18.43
CA ASN A 839 -63.01 -28.86 18.37
C ASN A 839 -62.45 -29.88 19.38
N ILE A 840 -61.34 -30.56 19.03
CA ILE A 840 -60.75 -31.68 19.78
C ILE A 840 -60.01 -31.22 21.06
N GLU A 841 -59.95 -29.92 21.34
CA GLU A 841 -59.41 -29.36 22.59
C GLU A 841 -60.55 -28.77 23.44
N ARG A 842 -61.11 -29.58 24.36
CA ARG A 842 -61.99 -29.29 25.52
C ARG A 842 -62.58 -27.86 25.67
N ASN A 843 -63.20 -27.26 24.64
CA ASN A 843 -63.98 -26.02 24.73
C ASN A 843 -65.03 -25.97 23.63
N VAL A 844 -66.30 -25.83 24.01
CA VAL A 844 -67.44 -25.64 23.10
C VAL A 844 -67.83 -24.16 23.12
N GLN A 845 -67.96 -23.52 21.94
CA GLN A 845 -68.62 -22.22 21.84
C GLN A 845 -69.99 -22.39 21.19
N LEU A 846 -71.04 -22.08 21.95
CA LEU A 846 -72.41 -21.93 21.46
C LEU A 846 -72.67 -20.44 21.21
N ALA A 847 -73.11 -20.09 20.01
CA ALA A 847 -73.46 -18.73 19.64
C ALA A 847 -74.97 -18.49 19.80
N ILE A 848 -75.39 -18.06 20.99
CA ILE A 848 -76.67 -17.34 21.21
C ILE A 848 -76.37 -16.15 22.15
N GLY A 849 -77.00 -15.00 21.91
CA GLY A 849 -76.56 -13.69 22.42
C GLY A 849 -76.55 -13.51 23.95
N ARG A 850 -75.34 -13.26 24.50
CA ARG A 850 -74.94 -12.67 25.81
C ARG A 850 -75.39 -13.39 27.12
N PRO A 851 -74.64 -13.28 28.25
CA PRO A 851 -73.18 -13.17 28.44
C PRO A 851 -72.53 -14.52 28.85
N ARG A 852 -71.19 -14.56 28.87
CA ARG A 852 -70.35 -15.75 29.15
C ARG A 852 -70.69 -16.45 30.47
N VAL A 853 -70.84 -17.76 30.44
CA VAL A 853 -70.67 -18.66 31.58
C VAL A 853 -69.49 -19.59 31.26
N GLU A 854 -68.43 -19.51 32.06
CA GLU A 854 -67.30 -20.44 32.02
C GLU A 854 -67.49 -21.50 33.12
N GLY A 855 -67.58 -22.77 32.73
CA GLY A 855 -67.63 -23.90 33.66
C GLY A 855 -66.94 -25.12 33.06
N ARG A 856 -66.08 -25.80 33.84
CA ARG A 856 -65.43 -27.06 33.47
C ARG A 856 -66.33 -28.24 33.86
N PHE A 857 -66.80 -29.00 32.88
CA PHE A 857 -67.43 -30.30 33.11
C PHE A 857 -66.38 -31.35 33.47
N ASN A 858 -66.72 -32.27 34.37
CA ASN A 858 -65.86 -33.41 34.68
C ASN A 858 -66.12 -34.58 33.71
N ASP A 859 -65.20 -35.56 33.68
CA ASP A 859 -65.18 -36.61 32.65
C ASP A 859 -66.45 -37.51 32.66
N ARG A 860 -67.21 -37.58 33.77
CA ARG A 860 -68.48 -38.33 33.84
C ARG A 860 -69.64 -37.62 33.15
N GLU A 861 -69.65 -36.30 33.14
CA GLU A 861 -70.68 -35.49 32.47
C GLU A 861 -70.47 -35.47 30.95
N PHE A 862 -69.22 -35.48 30.51
CA PHE A 862 -68.85 -35.53 29.09
C PHE A 862 -69.22 -36.88 28.43
N VAL A 863 -69.14 -38.00 29.17
CA VAL A 863 -69.55 -39.31 28.68
C VAL A 863 -71.07 -39.40 28.48
N LYS A 864 -71.87 -38.80 29.39
CA LYS A 864 -73.34 -38.74 29.23
C LYS A 864 -73.77 -37.90 28.03
N LEU A 865 -73.11 -36.76 27.81
CA LEU A 865 -73.35 -35.89 26.64
C LEU A 865 -72.97 -36.55 25.31
N ARG A 866 -71.90 -37.38 25.31
CA ARG A 866 -71.49 -38.14 24.12
C ARG A 866 -72.45 -39.29 23.81
N GLN A 867 -73.04 -39.92 24.82
CA GLN A 867 -74.03 -40.99 24.66
C GLN A 867 -75.38 -40.43 24.17
N PHE A 868 -75.79 -39.25 24.65
CA PHE A 868 -76.98 -38.54 24.18
C PHE A 868 -76.89 -38.06 22.71
N ALA A 869 -75.68 -37.92 22.16
CA ALA A 869 -75.45 -37.50 20.78
C ALA A 869 -75.32 -38.65 19.78
N LEU A 870 -75.18 -39.90 20.25
CA LEU A 870 -75.01 -41.10 19.39
C LEU A 870 -76.34 -41.83 19.13
N GLU A 871 -77.37 -41.62 19.94
CA GLU A 871 -78.71 -42.15 19.73
C GLU A 871 -79.56 -41.10 19.00
N GLY A 872 -79.97 -41.41 17.77
CA GLY A 872 -80.64 -40.48 16.85
C GLY A 872 -81.95 -39.89 17.40
N ALA A 873 -82.18 -38.63 17.04
CA ALA A 873 -83.22 -37.74 17.54
C ALA A 873 -84.66 -38.30 17.53
N THR A 874 -85.35 -38.18 18.67
CA THR A 874 -86.78 -37.82 18.77
C THR A 874 -87.13 -37.49 20.22
N ALA A 875 -87.40 -36.22 20.55
CA ALA A 875 -88.47 -35.79 21.46
C ALA A 875 -88.36 -34.28 21.80
N ARG A 876 -89.54 -33.66 21.88
CA ARG A 876 -89.83 -32.26 22.22
C ARG A 876 -89.49 -31.92 23.68
N GLU A 877 -89.32 -30.62 23.94
CA GLU A 877 -89.65 -29.90 25.18
C GLU A 877 -89.20 -30.51 26.52
N THR A 878 -88.12 -29.97 27.11
CA THR A 878 -88.20 -29.02 28.24
C THR A 878 -86.82 -28.48 28.61
#